data_AF-A0A9E9B372-F1
#
_entry.id   AF-A0A9E9B372-F1
#
_cell.length_a   1.000
_cell.length_b   1.000
_cell.length_c   1.000
_cell.angle_alpha   90.00
_cell.angle_beta   90.00
_cell.angle_gamma   90.00
#
_symmetry.space_group_name_H-M   'P 1'
#
loop_
_entity.id
_entity.type
_entity.pdbx_description
1 polymer ?
#
loop_
_entity_poly.entity_id
_entity_poly.type
_entity_poly.pdbx_seq_one_letter_code
_entity_poly.pdbx_strand_id
1 'polypeptide(L)'
;MTMKAGEYKIKAGDMALNAGRCVQTIAVINTGDRPIQIGSHYHFFEVNAALSFDRESTLGYRLNILSGTAVRFEPGQAREVELVAISGRQHIYGFSGKVMGVVDPKTSQNTSKKRIDRRIYAEHFGPTTGDKVRLADTNLWLEVEYDLTSHIDHQPDIDSVSIGEEVKFGGGKVIRDGMGQSQLLGEQVADTIITNALIVDYSGIYKADVAIKEGRISGIGKAGNPDIQPNVTLPIGAATEIIAGEGKILTAGGIDSHIHFIAPQQCETALVSGVTTMLGGGTGPAEGTLATTCTPGAYHIHSMLKATDAIPMNIGFLGKGNVSLPVPIVEQIEAGAIGLKLHEDWGSTPKAIDNCLSVAEEYDVQVAIHTDTLNESGYLDSTLGAFKDRCIHTFHTEGAGGGHAPDILKAIGETNVLPSSTNPTRPFTINTIDEHLDMLMVCHHLSPAIAEDVAFAESRIRKETIAAEDILQDMGAISMMSSDSQAMGRVGEVIIRTWQTADKMKAQRGHLAPDQSAKTEQSLDNIMLSPTDSDSSNDNFRIKRYLAKYTINPAITHGISDEVGSLELGKWADLVLWSPAFFGVKPDLIIKGGLIAAAPMGDPNASISTPQPVHYRSMFGSFPKTVAQTCITFMSSAAIDKGVDRQLGLEKVIKAVHNIRKVRKQDMKFNSYCPQMEVNPETYEVYADGELLTCEPADYLPMAQRYFLF
;
A
#
# COMPACT_ATOMS: atom_id res chain seq x y z
N MET A 1 -27.69 -11.19 -11.10
CA MET A 1 -26.96 -11.86 -10.00
C MET A 1 -26.53 -10.79 -9.02
N THR A 2 -26.75 -10.99 -7.71
CA THR A 2 -26.30 -10.06 -6.66
C THR A 2 -24.78 -10.04 -6.64
N MET A 3 -24.16 -8.86 -6.75
CA MET A 3 -22.70 -8.72 -6.71
C MET A 3 -22.14 -9.15 -5.34
N LYS A 4 -21.05 -9.92 -5.35
CA LYS A 4 -20.36 -10.42 -4.16
C LYS A 4 -19.05 -9.66 -3.96
N ALA A 5 -18.93 -8.96 -2.84
CA ALA A 5 -17.73 -8.22 -2.49
C ALA A 5 -16.54 -9.19 -2.25
N GLY A 6 -15.36 -8.86 -2.75
CA GLY A 6 -14.15 -9.67 -2.55
C GLY A 6 -14.17 -11.04 -3.22
N GLU A 7 -15.01 -11.23 -4.24
CA GLU A 7 -15.22 -12.52 -4.91
C GLU A 7 -13.94 -13.04 -5.59
N TYR A 8 -13.73 -14.36 -5.49
CA TYR A 8 -12.69 -15.07 -6.24
C TYR A 8 -13.25 -15.69 -7.52
N LYS A 9 -12.55 -15.52 -8.64
CA LYS A 9 -12.70 -16.33 -9.85
C LYS A 9 -11.46 -17.21 -10.00
N ILE A 10 -11.58 -18.43 -9.53
CA ILE A 10 -10.51 -19.43 -9.54
C ILE A 10 -10.51 -20.18 -10.88
N LYS A 11 -9.33 -20.37 -11.49
CA LYS A 11 -9.18 -21.20 -12.69
C LYS A 11 -9.63 -22.64 -12.40
N ALA A 12 -10.24 -23.30 -13.38
CA ALA A 12 -10.64 -24.68 -13.22
C ALA A 12 -9.43 -25.63 -13.31
N GLY A 13 -9.53 -26.78 -12.65
CA GLY A 13 -8.56 -27.86 -12.72
C GLY A 13 -7.79 -28.10 -11.43
N ASP A 14 -6.93 -29.11 -11.50
CA ASP A 14 -6.15 -29.55 -10.35
C ASP A 14 -4.68 -29.10 -10.44
N MET A 15 -4.01 -29.05 -9.30
CA MET A 15 -2.59 -28.78 -9.16
C MET A 15 -1.87 -30.01 -8.58
N ALA A 16 -0.65 -30.29 -9.05
CA ALA A 16 0.12 -31.43 -8.56
C ALA A 16 0.66 -31.13 -7.17
N LEU A 17 0.34 -32.00 -6.21
CA LEU A 17 0.77 -31.87 -4.82
C LEU A 17 2.09 -32.62 -4.62
N ASN A 18 3.11 -31.92 -4.12
CA ASN A 18 4.44 -32.47 -3.84
C ASN A 18 5.02 -33.19 -5.06
N ALA A 19 4.83 -32.62 -6.24
CA ALA A 19 5.17 -33.24 -7.52
C ALA A 19 6.64 -33.68 -7.56
N GLY A 20 6.93 -34.79 -8.25
CA GLY A 20 8.30 -35.29 -8.45
C GLY A 20 8.92 -35.96 -7.23
N ARG A 21 8.43 -35.71 -6.02
CA ARG A 21 9.02 -36.26 -4.80
C ARG A 21 8.70 -37.73 -4.58
N CYS A 22 9.70 -38.46 -4.09
CA CYS A 22 9.60 -39.88 -3.76
C CYS A 22 8.48 -40.13 -2.74
N VAL A 23 7.63 -41.12 -3.00
CA VAL A 23 6.54 -41.55 -2.11
C VAL A 23 6.62 -43.02 -1.76
N GLN A 24 6.01 -43.35 -0.63
CA GLN A 24 5.76 -44.72 -0.20
C GLN A 24 4.44 -44.81 0.56
N THR A 25 3.80 -45.98 0.52
CA THR A 25 2.57 -46.24 1.28
C THR A 25 2.88 -47.17 2.43
N ILE A 26 2.35 -46.83 3.61
CA ILE A 26 2.53 -47.63 4.81
C ILE A 26 1.20 -47.84 5.54
N ALA A 27 0.97 -49.08 5.99
CA ALA A 27 -0.15 -49.42 6.84
C ALA A 27 0.18 -49.06 8.29
N VAL A 28 -0.67 -48.24 8.91
CA VAL A 28 -0.47 -47.72 10.26
C VAL A 28 -1.66 -48.09 11.11
N ILE A 29 -1.40 -48.66 12.29
CA ILE A 29 -2.42 -49.08 13.25
C ILE A 29 -2.21 -48.33 14.56
N ASN A 30 -3.25 -47.70 15.08
CA ASN A 30 -3.22 -47.16 16.45
C ASN A 30 -3.49 -48.28 17.47
N THR A 31 -2.44 -48.73 18.15
CA THR A 31 -2.52 -49.73 19.23
C THR A 31 -2.72 -49.10 20.61
N GLY A 32 -2.80 -47.77 20.67
CA GLY A 32 -3.07 -47.02 21.90
C GLY A 32 -4.56 -46.96 22.26
N ASP A 33 -4.83 -46.34 23.40
CA ASP A 33 -6.15 -46.17 24.00
C ASP A 33 -6.78 -44.79 23.74
N ARG A 34 -6.08 -43.91 23.00
CA ARG A 34 -6.49 -42.54 22.69
C ARG A 34 -6.29 -42.22 21.20
N PRO A 35 -7.05 -41.25 20.67
CA PRO A 35 -6.86 -40.79 19.31
C PRO A 35 -5.50 -40.15 19.10
N ILE A 36 -4.91 -40.37 17.92
CA ILE A 36 -3.64 -39.78 17.51
C ILE A 36 -3.85 -39.07 16.17
N GLN A 37 -3.37 -37.82 16.06
CA GLN A 37 -3.51 -37.02 14.85
C GLN A 37 -2.16 -36.45 14.44
N ILE A 38 -1.77 -36.69 13.18
CA ILE A 38 -0.44 -36.36 12.65
C ILE A 38 -0.59 -35.31 11.55
N GLY A 39 0.11 -34.18 11.71
CA GLY A 39 0.11 -33.07 10.75
C GLY A 39 0.97 -33.33 9.52
N SER A 40 0.68 -32.61 8.43
CA SER A 40 1.32 -32.74 7.10
C SER A 40 2.85 -32.76 7.11
N HIS A 41 3.47 -31.90 7.94
CA HIS A 41 4.93 -31.70 7.98
C HIS A 41 5.62 -32.38 9.17
N TYR A 42 4.91 -33.21 9.93
CA TYR A 42 5.51 -33.95 11.02
C TYR A 42 6.38 -35.09 10.46
N HIS A 43 7.62 -35.23 10.93
CA HIS A 43 8.53 -36.31 10.51
C HIS A 43 7.98 -37.68 10.97
N PHE A 44 7.65 -38.54 10.01
CA PHE A 44 6.77 -39.68 10.27
C PHE A 44 7.40 -40.76 11.16
N PHE A 45 8.73 -40.90 11.11
CA PHE A 45 9.48 -41.78 12.02
C PHE A 45 9.25 -41.45 13.50
N GLU A 46 9.14 -40.15 13.78
CA GLU A 46 9.05 -39.56 15.13
C GLU A 46 7.62 -39.59 15.71
N VAL A 47 6.63 -40.13 15.00
CA VAL A 47 5.24 -40.16 15.49
C VAL A 47 5.10 -41.07 16.71
N ASN A 48 4.02 -40.86 17.46
CA ASN A 48 3.73 -41.54 18.72
C ASN A 48 4.01 -43.06 18.68
N ALA A 49 4.64 -43.58 19.73
CA ALA A 49 5.02 -44.99 19.87
C ALA A 49 3.82 -45.96 19.78
N ALA A 50 2.61 -45.49 20.11
CA ALA A 50 1.37 -46.25 20.00
C ALA A 50 0.86 -46.44 18.55
N LEU A 51 1.50 -45.82 17.56
CA LEU A 51 1.28 -46.16 16.15
C LEU A 51 2.23 -47.29 15.75
N SER A 52 1.68 -48.43 15.35
CA SER A 52 2.42 -49.61 14.89
C SER A 52 2.51 -49.61 13.37
N PHE A 53 3.74 -49.63 12.85
CA PHE A 53 4.11 -49.67 11.44
C PHE A 53 5.63 -49.93 11.33
N ASP A 54 6.14 -50.16 10.12
CA ASP A 54 7.60 -50.24 9.88
C ASP A 54 8.23 -48.84 9.98
N ARG A 55 8.84 -48.52 11.12
CA ARG A 55 9.37 -47.17 11.38
C ARG A 55 10.58 -46.84 10.52
N GLU A 56 11.52 -47.77 10.39
CA GLU A 56 12.80 -47.54 9.71
C GLU A 56 12.63 -47.17 8.23
N SER A 57 11.60 -47.68 7.56
CA SER A 57 11.30 -47.24 6.18
C SER A 57 10.84 -45.79 6.09
N THR A 58 10.30 -45.20 7.16
CA THR A 58 9.75 -43.83 7.19
C THR A 58 10.75 -42.74 7.59
N LEU A 59 12.03 -43.09 7.77
CA LEU A 59 13.10 -42.11 8.02
C LEU A 59 13.24 -41.15 6.83
N GLY A 60 13.27 -39.84 7.09
CA GLY A 60 13.18 -38.80 6.05
C GLY A 60 11.84 -38.61 5.35
N TYR A 61 10.73 -39.14 5.87
CA TYR A 61 9.39 -38.99 5.27
C TYR A 61 8.40 -38.20 6.13
N ARG A 62 7.42 -37.58 5.48
CA ARG A 62 6.26 -36.90 6.08
C ARG A 62 4.97 -37.29 5.35
N LEU A 63 3.78 -36.92 5.85
CA LEU A 63 2.52 -37.23 5.17
C LEU A 63 2.42 -36.50 3.82
N ASN A 64 2.07 -37.22 2.75
CA ASN A 64 1.78 -36.63 1.44
C ASN A 64 0.34 -36.09 1.40
N ILE A 65 0.07 -35.00 2.13
CA ILE A 65 -1.25 -34.36 2.19
C ILE A 65 -1.10 -32.85 2.04
N LEU A 66 -2.23 -32.15 1.88
CA LEU A 66 -2.25 -30.70 1.77
C LEU A 66 -1.56 -30.06 2.98
N SER A 67 -0.75 -29.02 2.73
CA SER A 67 -0.03 -28.32 3.78
C SER A 67 -0.98 -27.77 4.86
N GLY A 68 -0.59 -27.90 6.12
CA GLY A 68 -1.41 -27.50 7.26
C GLY A 68 -2.56 -28.44 7.64
N THR A 69 -2.82 -29.51 6.88
CA THR A 69 -3.83 -30.55 7.24
C THR A 69 -3.22 -31.70 8.05
N ALA A 70 -4.05 -32.65 8.49
CA ALA A 70 -3.63 -33.78 9.33
C ALA A 70 -4.43 -35.07 9.04
N VAL A 71 -3.85 -36.22 9.40
CA VAL A 71 -4.52 -37.53 9.40
C VAL A 71 -4.75 -37.98 10.83
N ARG A 72 -5.97 -38.41 11.14
CA ARG A 72 -6.40 -38.89 12.46
C ARG A 72 -6.56 -40.41 12.48
N PHE A 73 -6.15 -41.01 13.60
CA PHE A 73 -6.24 -42.42 13.92
C PHE A 73 -6.96 -42.60 15.26
N GLU A 74 -8.17 -43.14 15.22
CA GLU A 74 -8.88 -43.56 16.44
C GLU A 74 -8.25 -44.83 17.05
N PRO A 75 -8.44 -45.12 18.35
CA PRO A 75 -7.97 -46.36 18.96
C PRO A 75 -8.39 -47.60 18.17
N GLY A 76 -7.43 -48.49 17.87
CA GLY A 76 -7.66 -49.71 17.08
C GLY A 76 -7.79 -49.49 15.56
N GLN A 77 -7.80 -48.24 15.08
CA GLN A 77 -7.94 -47.96 13.65
C GLN A 77 -6.66 -48.32 12.89
N ALA A 78 -6.82 -49.11 11.83
CA ALA A 78 -5.81 -49.36 10.81
C ALA A 78 -6.11 -48.53 9.56
N ARG A 79 -5.09 -47.87 8.99
CA ARG A 79 -5.23 -47.12 7.74
C ARG A 79 -3.92 -47.11 6.97
N GLU A 80 -4.02 -47.18 5.65
CA GLU A 80 -2.88 -46.87 4.77
C GLU A 80 -2.73 -45.36 4.59
N VAL A 81 -1.51 -44.88 4.75
CA VAL A 81 -1.14 -43.50 4.47
C VAL A 81 0.00 -43.46 3.47
N GLU A 82 -0.07 -42.50 2.57
CA GLU A 82 1.03 -42.21 1.64
C GLU A 82 1.91 -41.13 2.25
N LEU A 83 3.20 -41.41 2.28
CA LEU A 83 4.24 -40.51 2.75
C LEU A 83 5.04 -39.98 1.56
N VAL A 84 5.59 -38.78 1.72
CA VAL A 84 6.50 -38.13 0.76
C VAL A 84 7.82 -37.80 1.45
N ALA A 85 8.93 -37.95 0.74
CA ALA A 85 10.24 -37.60 1.25
C ALA A 85 10.33 -36.08 1.52
N ILE A 86 11.03 -35.72 2.60
CA ILE A 86 11.41 -34.33 2.85
C ILE A 86 12.41 -33.83 1.79
N SER A 87 12.48 -32.52 1.62
CA SER A 87 13.40 -31.87 0.69
C SER A 87 14.41 -31.00 1.47
N GLY A 88 14.98 -29.98 0.84
CA GLY A 88 15.96 -29.10 1.47
C GLY A 88 17.25 -29.83 1.79
N ARG A 89 17.87 -29.51 2.94
CA ARG A 89 19.11 -30.17 3.39
C ARG A 89 18.90 -31.59 3.91
N GLN A 90 17.64 -32.00 4.13
CA GLN A 90 17.26 -33.27 4.73
C GLN A 90 17.86 -33.46 6.13
N HIS A 91 17.75 -32.41 6.96
CA HIS A 91 18.11 -32.47 8.37
C HIS A 91 16.84 -32.50 9.22
N ILE A 92 16.81 -33.38 10.21
CA ILE A 92 15.70 -33.53 11.15
C ILE A 92 16.14 -33.10 12.54
N TYR A 93 15.32 -32.27 13.19
CA TYR A 93 15.50 -31.81 14.57
C TYR A 93 14.15 -31.76 15.29
N GLY A 94 14.15 -31.88 16.62
CA GLY A 94 12.94 -31.72 17.44
C GLY A 94 12.18 -33.03 17.69
N PHE A 95 10.86 -32.97 17.62
CA PHE A 95 9.95 -34.12 17.79
C PHE A 95 10.16 -34.91 19.11
N SER A 96 10.48 -36.22 19.05
CA SER A 96 10.87 -37.02 20.23
C SER A 96 12.38 -37.22 20.37
N GLY A 97 13.17 -36.51 19.54
CA GLY A 97 14.63 -36.51 19.59
C GLY A 97 15.30 -37.82 19.21
N LYS A 98 14.61 -38.72 18.49
CA LYS A 98 15.18 -39.99 18.04
C LYS A 98 16.09 -39.78 16.82
N VAL A 99 15.81 -38.74 16.04
CA VAL A 99 16.58 -38.29 14.89
C VAL A 99 16.95 -36.83 15.11
N MET A 100 18.24 -36.53 15.10
CA MET A 100 18.79 -35.19 15.36
C MET A 100 19.98 -34.93 14.44
N GLY A 101 19.72 -34.79 13.14
CA GLY A 101 20.75 -34.58 12.12
C GLY A 101 20.33 -34.98 10.71
N VAL A 102 21.32 -35.22 9.86
CA VAL A 102 21.14 -35.61 8.45
C VAL A 102 20.39 -36.93 8.36
N VAL A 103 19.44 -37.01 7.44
CA VAL A 103 18.79 -38.26 7.03
C VAL A 103 18.94 -38.46 5.53
N ASP A 104 19.05 -39.71 5.11
CA ASP A 104 19.01 -40.12 3.70
C ASP A 104 17.71 -40.92 3.47
N PRO A 105 16.65 -40.28 2.94
CA PRO A 105 15.38 -40.96 2.70
C PRO A 105 15.59 -42.08 1.69
N LYS A 106 15.20 -43.32 2.04
CA LYS A 106 15.31 -44.47 1.12
C LYS A 106 14.61 -44.17 -0.20
N THR A 107 15.36 -44.08 -1.28
CA THR A 107 14.82 -43.71 -2.60
C THR A 107 13.80 -44.75 -3.08
N SER A 108 12.64 -44.25 -3.53
CA SER A 108 11.55 -45.03 -4.13
C SER A 108 11.43 -44.64 -5.60
N GLN A 109 11.14 -45.61 -6.48
CA GLN A 109 10.86 -45.30 -7.89
C GLN A 109 9.52 -44.57 -8.08
N ASN A 110 8.64 -44.60 -7.07
CA ASN A 110 7.34 -43.95 -7.14
C ASN A 110 7.44 -42.50 -6.68
N THR A 111 6.87 -41.59 -7.47
CA THR A 111 6.75 -40.17 -7.14
C THR A 111 5.29 -39.79 -6.89
N SER A 112 5.07 -38.68 -6.18
CA SER A 112 3.72 -38.21 -5.85
C SER A 112 2.88 -38.02 -7.11
N LYS A 113 1.71 -38.67 -7.15
CA LYS A 113 0.67 -38.46 -8.16
C LYS A 113 -0.54 -37.72 -7.60
N LYS A 114 -0.46 -37.22 -6.37
CA LYS A 114 -1.57 -36.52 -5.73
C LYS A 114 -1.84 -35.19 -6.41
N ARG A 115 -3.11 -34.86 -6.45
CA ARG A 115 -3.66 -33.67 -7.07
C ARG A 115 -4.57 -32.98 -6.07
N ILE A 116 -4.61 -31.66 -6.10
CA ILE A 116 -5.53 -30.86 -5.32
C ILE A 116 -6.35 -29.95 -6.24
N ASP A 117 -7.65 -29.90 -5.99
CA ASP A 117 -8.53 -28.94 -6.65
C ASP A 117 -8.09 -27.51 -6.33
N ARG A 118 -7.99 -26.68 -7.37
CA ARG A 118 -7.45 -25.32 -7.25
C ARG A 118 -8.32 -24.41 -6.37
N ARG A 119 -9.63 -24.64 -6.30
CA ARG A 119 -10.51 -23.88 -5.39
C ARG A 119 -10.23 -24.25 -3.93
N ILE A 120 -10.04 -25.53 -3.63
CA ILE A 120 -9.63 -25.96 -2.28
C ILE A 120 -8.30 -25.30 -1.89
N TYR A 121 -7.33 -25.23 -2.82
CA TYR A 121 -6.06 -24.53 -2.56
C TYR A 121 -6.29 -23.04 -2.23
N ALA A 122 -7.06 -22.34 -3.05
CA ALA A 122 -7.35 -20.93 -2.84
C ALA A 122 -8.06 -20.65 -1.51
N GLU A 123 -8.92 -21.55 -1.05
CA GLU A 123 -9.58 -21.47 0.25
C GLU A 123 -8.61 -21.64 1.43
N HIS A 124 -7.48 -22.35 1.24
CA HIS A 124 -6.50 -22.61 2.32
C HIS A 124 -5.37 -21.57 2.39
N PHE A 125 -4.90 -21.11 1.22
CA PHE A 125 -3.70 -20.27 1.09
C PHE A 125 -3.93 -18.96 0.34
N GLY A 126 -5.15 -18.69 -0.12
CA GLY A 126 -5.42 -17.58 -1.03
C GLY A 126 -5.17 -17.92 -2.51
N PRO A 127 -5.63 -17.04 -3.41
CA PRO A 127 -5.53 -17.23 -4.87
C PRO A 127 -4.07 -17.34 -5.34
N THR A 128 -3.84 -18.08 -6.42
CA THR A 128 -2.50 -18.22 -7.04
C THR A 128 -2.56 -17.87 -8.53
N THR A 129 -1.47 -18.00 -9.27
CA THR A 129 -1.27 -17.40 -10.59
C THR A 129 -2.39 -17.65 -11.58
N GLY A 130 -3.00 -16.58 -12.07
CA GLY A 130 -4.13 -16.60 -13.00
C GLY A 130 -5.51 -16.64 -12.36
N ASP A 131 -5.61 -16.78 -11.04
CA ASP A 131 -6.86 -16.55 -10.33
C ASP A 131 -7.14 -15.05 -10.25
N LYS A 132 -8.41 -14.69 -10.15
CA LYS A 132 -8.83 -13.28 -10.05
C LYS A 132 -9.56 -12.97 -8.78
N VAL A 133 -9.37 -11.75 -8.30
CA VAL A 133 -10.02 -11.25 -7.08
C VAL A 133 -10.70 -9.92 -7.38
N ARG A 134 -11.96 -9.80 -6.97
CA ARG A 134 -12.65 -8.51 -7.01
C ARG A 134 -12.17 -7.63 -5.85
N LEU A 135 -11.92 -6.35 -6.13
CA LEU A 135 -11.59 -5.37 -5.09
C LEU A 135 -12.86 -4.85 -4.41
N ALA A 136 -13.10 -5.27 -3.18
CA ALA A 136 -14.31 -4.97 -2.42
C ALA A 136 -15.57 -5.21 -3.26
N ASP A 137 -16.46 -4.23 -3.35
CA ASP A 137 -17.70 -4.26 -4.12
C ASP A 137 -17.62 -3.41 -5.40
N THR A 138 -16.40 -3.19 -5.91
CA THR A 138 -16.16 -2.54 -7.21
C THR A 138 -16.32 -3.53 -8.38
N ASN A 139 -16.22 -3.01 -9.60
CA ASN A 139 -16.08 -3.76 -10.83
C ASN A 139 -14.63 -4.06 -11.21
N LEU A 140 -13.65 -3.70 -10.37
CA LEU A 140 -12.22 -3.98 -10.59
C LEU A 140 -11.89 -5.43 -10.21
N TRP A 141 -11.21 -6.12 -11.11
CA TRP A 141 -10.76 -7.50 -10.99
C TRP A 141 -9.25 -7.55 -11.21
N LEU A 142 -8.48 -7.79 -10.16
CA LEU A 142 -7.08 -8.16 -10.33
C LEU A 142 -6.97 -9.62 -10.81
N GLU A 143 -5.89 -9.95 -11.51
CA GLU A 143 -5.41 -11.30 -11.78
C GLU A 143 -4.03 -11.48 -11.12
N VAL A 144 -3.81 -12.60 -10.43
CA VAL A 144 -2.51 -12.92 -9.83
C VAL A 144 -1.51 -13.19 -10.96
N GLU A 145 -0.45 -12.40 -11.05
CA GLU A 145 0.51 -12.43 -12.17
C GLU A 145 1.51 -13.58 -12.04
N TYR A 146 1.95 -13.84 -10.81
CA TYR A 146 2.84 -14.94 -10.45
C TYR A 146 2.76 -15.26 -8.95
N ASP A 147 3.30 -16.42 -8.56
CA ASP A 147 3.31 -16.92 -7.18
C ASP A 147 4.71 -17.40 -6.78
N LEU A 148 5.36 -16.59 -5.94
CA LEU A 148 6.70 -16.86 -5.40
C LEU A 148 6.69 -17.91 -4.28
N THR A 149 5.53 -18.28 -3.74
CA THR A 149 5.45 -19.32 -2.70
C THR A 149 5.44 -20.71 -3.31
N SER A 150 4.73 -20.89 -4.42
CA SER A 150 4.59 -22.17 -5.09
C SER A 150 5.58 -22.38 -6.23
N HIS A 151 6.15 -21.30 -6.79
CA HIS A 151 7.00 -21.32 -7.98
C HIS A 151 6.36 -22.01 -9.20
N ILE A 152 5.01 -22.03 -9.26
CA ILE A 152 4.25 -22.71 -10.32
C ILE A 152 4.50 -22.11 -11.71
N ASP A 153 4.98 -20.87 -11.76
CA ASP A 153 5.20 -20.09 -12.99
C ASP A 153 6.58 -20.29 -13.62
N HIS A 154 7.50 -20.97 -12.93
CA HIS A 154 8.81 -21.32 -13.47
C HIS A 154 8.77 -22.72 -14.15
N GLN A 155 9.12 -22.82 -15.44
CA GLN A 155 9.24 -24.10 -16.17
C GLN A 155 10.61 -24.79 -15.93
N PRO A 156 10.77 -26.12 -16.11
CA PRO A 156 9.86 -27.23 -15.84
C PRO A 156 10.60 -28.36 -15.08
N ASP A 157 11.58 -28.04 -14.21
CA ASP A 157 12.08 -29.10 -13.34
C ASP A 157 11.06 -29.31 -12.23
N ILE A 158 10.46 -30.50 -12.16
CA ILE A 158 9.35 -30.80 -11.25
C ILE A 158 9.78 -30.60 -9.79
N ASP A 159 11.08 -30.64 -9.53
CA ASP A 159 11.69 -30.38 -8.23
C ASP A 159 11.62 -28.90 -7.78
N SER A 160 11.25 -27.96 -8.67
CA SER A 160 11.10 -26.53 -8.32
C SER A 160 9.69 -26.16 -7.80
N VAL A 161 8.66 -26.92 -8.17
CA VAL A 161 7.27 -26.61 -7.82
C VAL A 161 6.97 -26.99 -6.37
N SER A 162 6.64 -25.98 -5.57
CA SER A 162 6.48 -26.07 -4.12
C SER A 162 5.03 -26.20 -3.64
N ILE A 163 4.12 -26.68 -4.49
CA ILE A 163 2.74 -26.95 -4.08
C ILE A 163 2.73 -28.09 -3.03
N GLY A 164 2.22 -27.80 -1.84
CA GLY A 164 2.27 -28.67 -0.66
C GLY A 164 3.41 -28.34 0.33
N GLU A 165 4.12 -27.25 0.12
CA GLU A 165 5.16 -26.67 0.98
C GLU A 165 4.80 -25.27 1.50
N GLU A 166 3.53 -24.87 1.40
CA GLU A 166 3.04 -23.58 1.89
C GLU A 166 3.20 -23.53 3.41
N VAL A 167 3.65 -22.40 3.94
CA VAL A 167 3.77 -22.22 5.39
C VAL A 167 2.43 -21.72 5.97
N LYS A 168 1.97 -22.37 7.04
CA LYS A 168 0.73 -22.01 7.73
C LYS A 168 0.86 -22.26 9.23
N PHE A 169 0.52 -21.26 10.05
CA PHE A 169 0.61 -21.33 11.50
C PHE A 169 -0.67 -21.89 12.16
N GLY A 170 -0.51 -22.66 13.24
CA GLY A 170 -1.59 -23.16 14.09
C GLY A 170 -1.40 -24.60 14.57
N GLY A 171 -2.31 -25.06 15.42
CA GLY A 171 -2.28 -26.41 16.01
C GLY A 171 -2.23 -27.50 14.94
N GLY A 172 -1.16 -28.30 14.95
CA GLY A 172 -0.95 -29.40 14.01
C GLY A 172 -0.56 -29.00 12.58
N LYS A 173 -0.29 -27.71 12.32
CA LYS A 173 0.07 -27.21 10.98
C LYS A 173 1.59 -27.27 10.73
N VAL A 174 2.09 -26.37 9.89
CA VAL A 174 3.42 -26.42 9.26
C VAL A 174 4.47 -25.75 10.12
N ILE A 175 4.20 -24.52 10.56
CA ILE A 175 5.15 -23.67 11.30
C ILE A 175 5.19 -24.16 12.75
N ARG A 176 6.05 -25.14 12.99
CA ARG A 176 6.32 -25.79 14.28
C ARG A 176 7.77 -26.26 14.29
N ASP A 177 8.33 -26.42 15.49
CA ASP A 177 9.70 -26.87 15.72
C ASP A 177 10.08 -28.09 14.88
N GLY A 178 11.21 -28.01 14.16
CA GLY A 178 11.72 -29.08 13.31
C GLY A 178 10.97 -29.28 11.98
N MET A 179 9.86 -28.58 11.79
CA MET A 179 8.99 -28.67 10.62
C MET A 179 9.19 -27.43 9.75
N GLY A 180 8.19 -26.59 9.54
CA GLY A 180 8.35 -25.30 8.84
C GLY A 180 9.10 -24.24 9.65
N GLN A 181 9.41 -24.50 10.93
CA GLN A 181 10.28 -23.67 11.76
C GLN A 181 11.64 -24.36 11.90
N SER A 182 12.70 -23.65 11.50
CA SER A 182 14.10 -24.07 11.54
C SER A 182 14.74 -23.86 12.92
N GLN A 183 15.96 -24.37 13.06
CA GLN A 183 16.81 -24.21 14.25
C GLN A 183 17.76 -23.01 14.16
N LEU A 184 17.60 -22.17 13.14
CA LEU A 184 18.48 -21.02 12.91
C LEU A 184 18.30 -19.95 13.99
N LEU A 185 19.38 -19.19 14.24
CA LEU A 185 19.40 -18.14 15.24
C LEU A 185 18.64 -16.90 14.77
N GLY A 186 18.28 -16.04 15.73
CA GLY A 186 17.54 -14.79 15.46
C GLY A 186 18.19 -13.89 14.41
N GLU A 187 19.53 -13.85 14.32
CA GLU A 187 20.26 -13.07 13.32
C GLU A 187 20.08 -13.58 11.87
N GLN A 188 19.65 -14.84 11.70
CA GLN A 188 19.54 -15.53 10.41
C GLN A 188 18.10 -15.66 9.92
N VAL A 189 17.14 -15.19 10.71
CA VAL A 189 15.70 -15.31 10.44
C VAL A 189 15.01 -13.95 10.57
N ALA A 190 13.87 -13.81 9.90
CA ALA A 190 13.03 -12.62 10.03
C ALA A 190 12.47 -12.49 11.45
N ASP A 191 12.21 -11.26 11.88
CA ASP A 191 11.48 -11.00 13.14
C ASP A 191 10.00 -11.34 12.97
N THR A 192 9.43 -11.04 11.80
CA THR A 192 8.05 -11.39 11.45
C THR A 192 7.97 -11.88 10.00
N ILE A 193 7.14 -12.89 9.74
CA ILE A 193 6.76 -13.31 8.38
C ILE A 193 5.26 -13.13 8.18
N ILE A 194 4.88 -12.42 7.11
CA ILE A 194 3.50 -12.39 6.60
C ILE A 194 3.36 -13.53 5.60
N THR A 195 2.59 -14.57 5.93
CA THR A 195 2.50 -15.79 5.12
C THR A 195 1.45 -15.68 4.01
N ASN A 196 1.76 -16.15 2.80
CA ASN A 196 0.81 -16.31 1.69
C ASN A 196 0.04 -15.04 1.29
N ALA A 197 0.66 -13.87 1.42
CA ALA A 197 0.02 -12.61 1.08
C ALA A 197 -0.18 -12.47 -0.43
N LEU A 198 -1.34 -11.97 -0.86
CA LEU A 198 -1.52 -11.42 -2.20
C LEU A 198 -1.05 -9.96 -2.20
N ILE A 199 0.16 -9.72 -2.69
CA ILE A 199 0.74 -8.39 -2.80
C ILE A 199 0.05 -7.66 -3.95
N VAL A 200 -0.41 -6.44 -3.68
CA VAL A 200 -0.88 -5.49 -4.68
C VAL A 200 -0.06 -4.23 -4.53
N ASP A 201 0.91 -4.07 -5.42
CA ASP A 201 1.81 -2.93 -5.47
C ASP A 201 1.86 -2.35 -6.89
N TYR A 202 2.41 -1.15 -7.06
CA TYR A 202 2.62 -0.62 -8.41
C TYR A 202 3.63 -1.50 -9.18
N SER A 203 4.63 -2.07 -8.48
CA SER A 203 5.63 -2.96 -9.06
C SER A 203 5.07 -4.30 -9.56
N GLY A 204 3.91 -4.75 -9.06
CA GLY A 204 3.34 -6.05 -9.44
C GLY A 204 2.14 -6.49 -8.60
N ILE A 205 1.40 -7.48 -9.10
CA ILE A 205 0.31 -8.14 -8.37
C ILE A 205 0.60 -9.65 -8.29
N TYR A 206 1.13 -10.10 -7.15
CA TYR A 206 1.67 -11.46 -7.04
C TYR A 206 1.52 -12.04 -5.64
N LYS A 207 1.63 -13.36 -5.51
CA LYS A 207 1.57 -14.04 -4.22
C LYS A 207 2.97 -14.31 -3.68
N ALA A 208 3.21 -14.00 -2.41
CA ALA A 208 4.49 -14.24 -1.74
C ALA A 208 4.35 -14.33 -0.22
N ASP A 209 5.38 -14.84 0.45
CA ASP A 209 5.64 -14.56 1.86
C ASP A 209 6.51 -13.30 1.97
N VAL A 210 6.27 -12.47 3.00
CA VAL A 210 7.01 -11.21 3.23
C VAL A 210 7.71 -11.26 4.58
N ALA A 211 9.02 -11.07 4.57
CA ALA A 211 9.88 -11.00 5.75
C ALA A 211 10.09 -9.56 6.21
N ILE A 212 9.99 -9.39 7.53
CA ILE A 212 10.28 -8.13 8.22
C ILE A 212 11.43 -8.38 9.20
N LYS A 213 12.45 -7.52 9.13
CA LYS A 213 13.59 -7.52 10.04
C LYS A 213 13.92 -6.08 10.42
N GLU A 214 14.00 -5.79 11.72
CA GLU A 214 14.40 -4.47 12.25
C GLU A 214 13.59 -3.31 11.61
N GLY A 215 12.28 -3.53 11.48
CA GLY A 215 11.33 -2.57 10.95
C GLY A 215 11.37 -2.35 9.43
N ARG A 216 12.13 -3.16 8.68
CA ARG A 216 12.24 -3.10 7.21
C ARG A 216 11.75 -4.37 6.54
N ILE A 217 11.32 -4.24 5.29
CA ILE A 217 11.03 -5.36 4.40
C ILE A 217 12.37 -6.01 4.03
N SER A 218 12.68 -7.14 4.66
CA SER A 218 13.99 -7.81 4.51
C SER A 218 13.98 -8.88 3.42
N GLY A 219 12.81 -9.27 2.94
CA GLY A 219 12.68 -10.32 1.94
C GLY A 219 11.25 -10.50 1.44
N ILE A 220 11.11 -10.87 0.18
CA ILE A 220 9.83 -11.25 -0.45
C ILE A 220 10.10 -12.52 -1.25
N GLY A 221 9.35 -13.58 -0.99
CA GLY A 221 9.62 -14.88 -1.62
C GLY A 221 8.93 -16.04 -0.94
N LYS A 222 9.68 -17.12 -0.69
CA LYS A 222 9.18 -18.34 -0.07
C LYS A 222 9.77 -18.52 1.33
N ALA A 223 8.90 -18.51 2.32
CA ALA A 223 9.28 -18.79 3.69
C ALA A 223 9.24 -20.29 4.03
N GLY A 224 9.89 -20.65 5.14
CA GLY A 224 9.88 -22.02 5.64
C GLY A 224 11.15 -22.44 6.37
N ASN A 225 11.39 -23.75 6.39
CA ASN A 225 12.60 -24.33 6.94
C ASN A 225 13.47 -24.94 5.83
N PRO A 226 14.68 -24.39 5.57
CA PRO A 226 15.57 -24.92 4.52
C PRO A 226 16.06 -26.35 4.81
N ASP A 227 15.90 -26.85 6.03
CA ASP A 227 16.32 -28.21 6.39
C ASP A 227 15.38 -29.29 5.83
N ILE A 228 14.10 -28.98 5.60
CA ILE A 228 13.10 -29.97 5.14
C ILE A 228 12.26 -29.53 3.93
N GLN A 229 12.31 -28.26 3.55
CA GLN A 229 11.52 -27.69 2.46
C GLN A 229 12.42 -27.21 1.30
N PRO A 230 11.95 -27.31 0.05
CA PRO A 230 12.68 -26.77 -1.09
C PRO A 230 12.55 -25.24 -1.16
N ASN A 231 13.51 -24.62 -1.84
CA ASN A 231 13.45 -23.24 -2.34
C ASN A 231 13.18 -22.16 -1.27
N VAL A 232 13.50 -22.43 0.00
CA VAL A 232 13.32 -21.45 1.08
C VAL A 232 14.31 -20.32 0.92
N THR A 233 13.80 -19.11 0.71
CA THR A 233 14.59 -17.87 0.70
C THR A 233 14.44 -17.10 2.00
N LEU A 234 13.36 -17.33 2.76
CA LEU A 234 13.04 -16.63 4.02
C LEU A 234 12.92 -17.63 5.19
N PRO A 235 14.02 -18.02 5.83
CA PRO A 235 13.96 -19.01 6.91
C PRO A 235 13.13 -18.49 8.10
N ILE A 236 12.25 -19.35 8.61
CA ILE A 236 11.50 -19.13 9.84
C ILE A 236 12.26 -19.80 10.99
N GLY A 237 12.47 -19.10 12.10
CA GLY A 237 13.12 -19.65 13.30
C GLY A 237 12.29 -19.44 14.55
N ALA A 238 12.85 -19.81 15.70
CA ALA A 238 12.18 -19.60 16.99
C ALA A 238 11.95 -18.12 17.34
N ALA A 239 12.71 -17.21 16.72
CA ALA A 239 12.60 -15.75 16.92
C ALA A 239 11.61 -15.06 15.96
N THR A 240 10.90 -15.82 15.12
CA THR A 240 10.03 -15.29 14.07
C THR A 240 8.55 -15.32 14.48
N GLU A 241 7.89 -14.17 14.52
CA GLU A 241 6.44 -14.03 14.65
C GLU A 241 5.73 -14.25 13.30
N ILE A 242 4.45 -14.64 13.31
CA ILE A 242 3.66 -14.91 12.11
C ILE A 242 2.42 -14.02 12.03
N ILE A 243 2.26 -13.35 10.89
CA ILE A 243 1.00 -12.74 10.47
C ILE A 243 0.43 -13.57 9.31
N ALA A 244 -0.81 -14.05 9.46
CA ALA A 244 -1.47 -14.85 8.44
C ALA A 244 -2.02 -13.96 7.31
N GLY A 245 -1.35 -13.96 6.15
CA GLY A 245 -1.76 -13.24 4.94
C GLY A 245 -2.58 -14.09 3.96
N GLU A 246 -2.78 -15.38 4.21
CA GLU A 246 -3.59 -16.23 3.33
C GLU A 246 -5.02 -15.68 3.12
N GLY A 247 -5.39 -15.50 1.86
CA GLY A 247 -6.69 -14.94 1.48
C GLY A 247 -6.83 -13.44 1.72
N LYS A 248 -5.74 -12.74 2.07
CA LYS A 248 -5.67 -11.30 2.28
C LYS A 248 -4.87 -10.62 1.18
N ILE A 249 -5.18 -9.35 0.95
CA ILE A 249 -4.39 -8.46 0.09
C ILE A 249 -3.44 -7.66 0.98
N LEU A 250 -2.18 -7.51 0.58
CA LEU A 250 -1.18 -6.70 1.25
C LEU A 250 -0.79 -5.53 0.34
N THR A 251 -0.90 -4.30 0.84
CA THR A 251 -0.45 -3.08 0.16
C THR A 251 0.57 -2.34 1.02
N ALA A 252 1.31 -1.41 0.41
CA ALA A 252 2.02 -0.39 1.17
C ALA A 252 1.01 0.49 1.94
N GLY A 253 1.46 1.12 3.01
CA GLY A 253 0.72 2.19 3.66
C GLY A 253 0.57 3.41 2.74
N GLY A 254 -0.61 4.03 2.77
CA GLY A 254 -0.89 5.22 1.99
C GLY A 254 -0.07 6.43 2.46
N ILE A 255 0.19 7.34 1.55
CA ILE A 255 0.91 8.60 1.77
C ILE A 255 0.01 9.74 1.32
N ASP A 256 -0.41 10.55 2.28
CA ASP A 256 -1.18 11.76 2.01
C ASP A 256 -0.27 12.98 2.10
N SER A 257 -0.07 13.66 0.97
CA SER A 257 0.86 14.77 0.84
C SER A 257 0.21 16.15 0.85
N HIS A 258 -1.10 16.24 1.14
CA HIS A 258 -1.83 17.50 1.27
C HIS A 258 -2.57 17.60 2.62
N ILE A 259 -1.82 17.49 3.71
CA ILE A 259 -2.38 17.54 5.08
C ILE A 259 -2.37 18.95 5.65
N HIS A 260 -3.54 19.43 6.04
CA HIS A 260 -3.68 20.56 6.95
C HIS A 260 -3.71 20.04 8.38
N PHE A 261 -2.63 20.25 9.15
CA PHE A 261 -2.53 19.82 10.55
C PHE A 261 -3.38 20.70 11.48
N ILE A 262 -4.70 20.66 11.28
CA ILE A 262 -5.73 21.42 12.01
C ILE A 262 -5.98 20.78 13.37
N ALA A 263 -6.04 19.45 13.43
CA ALA A 263 -6.38 18.71 14.63
C ALA A 263 -5.67 17.34 14.68
N PRO A 264 -5.13 16.91 15.84
CA PRO A 264 -4.41 15.64 15.95
C PRO A 264 -5.28 14.40 15.67
N GLN A 265 -6.60 14.51 15.83
CA GLN A 265 -7.56 13.43 15.55
C GLN A 265 -7.51 12.98 14.09
N GLN A 266 -7.07 13.84 13.16
CA GLN A 266 -6.86 13.45 11.77
C GLN A 266 -5.87 12.30 11.64
N CYS A 267 -4.85 12.21 12.49
CA CYS A 267 -3.83 11.16 12.43
C CYS A 267 -4.44 9.77 12.69
N GLU A 268 -5.37 9.66 13.65
CA GLU A 268 -6.07 8.40 13.90
C GLU A 268 -6.98 8.05 12.70
N THR A 269 -7.78 9.01 12.23
CA THR A 269 -8.67 8.81 11.07
C THR A 269 -7.91 8.41 9.81
N ALA A 270 -6.74 8.99 9.56
CA ALA A 270 -5.84 8.61 8.47
C ALA A 270 -5.26 7.20 8.68
N LEU A 271 -4.76 6.90 9.88
CA LEU A 271 -4.14 5.62 10.16
C LEU A 271 -5.12 4.46 9.97
N VAL A 272 -6.34 4.59 10.50
CA VAL A 272 -7.36 3.53 10.40
C VAL A 272 -7.95 3.38 9.01
N SER A 273 -7.75 4.34 8.11
CA SER A 273 -8.08 4.21 6.69
C SER A 273 -6.98 3.50 5.88
N GLY A 274 -5.78 3.34 6.45
CA GLY A 274 -4.62 2.71 5.81
C GLY A 274 -3.51 3.69 5.39
N VAL A 275 -3.59 4.98 5.74
CA VAL A 275 -2.52 5.96 5.52
C VAL A 275 -1.48 5.85 6.63
N THR A 276 -0.19 5.74 6.30
CA THR A 276 0.91 5.62 7.28
C THR A 276 1.92 6.77 7.23
N THR A 277 1.77 7.67 6.26
CA THR A 277 2.58 8.90 6.14
C THR A 277 1.70 10.11 5.84
N MET A 278 1.94 11.20 6.57
CA MET A 278 1.23 12.48 6.44
C MET A 278 2.24 13.61 6.21
N LEU A 279 2.17 14.26 5.04
CA LEU A 279 2.99 15.41 4.68
C LEU A 279 2.09 16.63 4.46
N GLY A 280 2.49 17.78 4.99
CA GLY A 280 1.68 18.98 4.91
C GLY A 280 2.11 20.02 5.93
N GLY A 281 1.23 20.91 6.37
CA GLY A 281 1.61 21.95 7.32
C GLY A 281 0.44 22.41 8.19
N GLY A 282 0.77 23.04 9.32
CA GLY A 282 -0.22 23.58 10.23
C GLY A 282 0.26 23.73 11.66
N THR A 283 -0.53 24.44 12.47
CA THR A 283 -0.23 24.71 13.88
C THR A 283 -1.43 24.49 14.80
N GLY A 284 -2.43 23.72 14.34
CA GLY A 284 -3.74 23.60 14.97
C GLY A 284 -4.81 24.42 14.23
N PRO A 285 -5.99 24.68 14.84
CA PRO A 285 -7.12 25.31 14.17
C PRO A 285 -7.00 26.85 14.12
N ALA A 286 -5.86 27.36 13.67
CA ALA A 286 -5.66 28.78 13.37
C ALA A 286 -6.09 29.07 11.93
N GLU A 287 -6.54 30.30 11.64
CA GLU A 287 -7.06 30.70 10.32
C GLU A 287 -6.06 30.39 9.19
N GLY A 288 -4.77 30.63 9.44
CA GLY A 288 -3.72 30.30 8.48
C GLY A 288 -3.60 28.80 8.17
N THR A 289 -3.88 27.91 9.13
CA THR A 289 -3.84 26.45 8.94
C THR A 289 -5.17 25.91 8.41
N LEU A 290 -6.30 26.51 8.81
CA LEU A 290 -7.60 26.20 8.23
C LEU A 290 -7.62 26.46 6.72
N ALA A 291 -6.86 27.46 6.25
CA ALA A 291 -6.74 27.79 4.84
C ALA A 291 -5.52 27.16 4.15
N THR A 292 -4.38 26.96 4.84
CA THR A 292 -3.12 26.62 4.16
C THR A 292 -2.30 25.55 4.88
N THR A 293 -1.63 24.68 4.11
CA THR A 293 -0.64 23.70 4.61
C THR A 293 0.71 24.34 4.96
N CYS A 294 0.69 25.35 5.83
CA CYS A 294 1.89 26.04 6.29
C CYS A 294 2.11 25.85 7.80
N THR A 295 3.32 25.45 8.19
CA THR A 295 3.83 25.56 9.56
C THR A 295 4.82 26.74 9.62
N PRO A 296 4.36 27.97 9.92
CA PRO A 296 5.16 29.18 9.70
C PRO A 296 6.22 29.41 10.78
N GLY A 297 7.49 29.49 10.37
CA GLY A 297 8.60 29.91 11.24
C GLY A 297 9.16 28.83 12.17
N ALA A 298 10.39 29.02 12.64
CA ALA A 298 11.14 28.00 13.37
C ALA A 298 10.44 27.53 14.66
N TYR A 299 9.85 28.46 15.42
CA TYR A 299 9.14 28.13 16.67
C TYR A 299 8.01 27.12 16.46
N HIS A 300 7.18 27.33 15.42
CA HIS A 300 6.05 26.45 15.14
C HIS A 300 6.50 25.12 14.54
N ILE A 301 7.51 25.12 13.67
CA ILE A 301 8.10 23.88 13.14
C ILE A 301 8.63 23.02 14.28
N HIS A 302 9.44 23.60 15.16
CA HIS A 302 9.96 22.90 16.34
C HIS A 302 8.84 22.39 17.28
N SER A 303 7.79 23.19 17.48
CA SER A 303 6.65 22.81 18.31
C SER A 303 5.89 21.62 17.73
N MET A 304 5.66 21.61 16.42
CA MET A 304 4.97 20.53 15.73
C MET A 304 5.81 19.26 15.67
N LEU A 305 7.13 19.37 15.42
CA LEU A 305 8.06 18.23 15.50
C LEU A 305 8.00 17.54 16.87
N LYS A 306 7.99 18.32 17.96
CA LYS A 306 7.82 17.78 19.32
C LYS A 306 6.44 17.17 19.55
N ALA A 307 5.39 17.85 19.10
CA ALA A 307 4.01 17.43 19.31
C ALA A 307 3.69 16.09 18.63
N THR A 308 4.33 15.82 17.48
CA THR A 308 4.06 14.63 16.69
C THR A 308 5.06 13.49 16.90
N ASP A 309 6.07 13.67 17.75
CA ASP A 309 7.11 12.66 18.03
C ASP A 309 6.54 11.38 18.69
N ALA A 310 5.38 11.48 19.34
CA ALA A 310 4.68 10.33 19.93
C ALA A 310 3.50 9.78 19.07
N ILE A 311 3.24 10.36 17.89
CA ILE A 311 2.11 9.95 17.03
C ILE A 311 2.54 8.80 16.11
N PRO A 312 1.75 7.72 15.96
CA PRO A 312 2.08 6.55 15.13
C PRO A 312 1.93 6.79 13.63
N MET A 313 2.67 7.76 13.10
CA MET A 313 2.61 8.22 11.71
C MET A 313 4.00 8.71 11.29
N ASN A 314 4.38 8.47 10.04
CA ASN A 314 5.54 9.17 9.47
C ASN A 314 5.11 10.59 9.09
N ILE A 315 5.88 11.62 9.48
CA ILE A 315 5.44 13.01 9.35
C ILE A 315 6.55 13.89 8.77
N GLY A 316 6.17 14.80 7.88
CA GLY A 316 7.02 15.90 7.40
C GLY A 316 6.22 17.19 7.27
N PHE A 317 6.82 18.31 7.68
CA PHE A 317 6.14 19.62 7.69
C PHE A 317 6.58 20.52 6.53
N LEU A 318 5.63 21.26 5.97
CA LEU A 318 5.84 22.30 4.97
C LEU A 318 5.89 23.67 5.67
N GLY A 319 6.92 24.46 5.36
CA GLY A 319 6.99 25.87 5.73
C GLY A 319 6.15 26.75 4.81
N LYS A 320 6.08 28.05 5.11
CA LYS A 320 5.44 29.04 4.23
C LYS A 320 6.44 29.56 3.20
N GLY A 321 6.14 29.39 1.91
CA GLY A 321 6.96 29.85 0.78
C GLY A 321 6.66 31.27 0.30
N ASN A 322 5.54 31.86 0.71
CA ASN A 322 5.07 33.17 0.23
C ASN A 322 5.86 34.35 0.84
N VAL A 323 7.05 34.61 0.31
CA VAL A 323 7.86 35.81 0.61
C VAL A 323 8.80 36.08 -0.57
N SER A 324 9.14 37.35 -0.81
CA SER A 324 9.95 37.75 -1.98
C SER A 324 11.46 37.85 -1.72
N LEU A 325 11.92 37.51 -0.52
CA LEU A 325 13.33 37.45 -0.12
C LEU A 325 13.64 36.06 0.46
N PRO A 326 14.88 35.55 0.29
CA PRO A 326 15.17 34.15 0.57
C PRO A 326 15.30 33.82 2.06
N VAL A 327 15.84 34.75 2.87
CA VAL A 327 16.23 34.48 4.27
C VAL A 327 15.09 33.92 5.14
N PRO A 328 13.84 34.43 5.09
CA PRO A 328 12.74 33.86 5.88
C PRO A 328 12.32 32.45 5.44
N ILE A 329 12.60 32.06 4.19
CA ILE A 329 12.37 30.69 3.72
C ILE A 329 13.47 29.77 4.26
N VAL A 330 14.72 30.20 4.15
CA VAL A 330 15.89 29.47 4.64
C VAL A 330 15.74 29.12 6.13
N GLU A 331 15.32 30.09 6.96
CA GLU A 331 15.11 29.86 8.40
C GLU A 331 14.14 28.70 8.68
N GLN A 332 13.08 28.56 7.87
CA GLN A 332 12.07 27.51 8.05
C GLN A 332 12.60 26.13 7.62
N ILE A 333 13.33 26.06 6.51
CA ILE A 333 13.95 24.81 6.04
C ILE A 333 14.97 24.33 7.07
N GLU A 334 15.83 25.22 7.54
CA GLU A 334 16.86 24.92 8.54
C GLU A 334 16.28 24.56 9.92
N ALA A 335 15.04 24.94 10.20
CA ALA A 335 14.30 24.54 11.41
C ALA A 335 13.63 23.16 11.29
N GLY A 336 13.57 22.56 10.10
CA GLY A 336 13.03 21.21 9.91
C GLY A 336 11.98 21.05 8.82
N ALA A 337 11.58 22.11 8.13
CA ALA A 337 10.62 21.95 7.03
C ALA A 337 11.21 21.11 5.89
N ILE A 338 10.45 20.13 5.39
CA ILE A 338 10.82 19.25 4.26
C ILE A 338 10.51 19.86 2.89
N GLY A 339 9.81 20.99 2.90
CA GLY A 339 9.27 21.63 1.72
C GLY A 339 8.53 22.91 2.10
N LEU A 340 7.95 23.56 1.10
CA LEU A 340 7.29 24.85 1.24
C LEU A 340 5.95 24.83 0.54
N LYS A 341 4.93 25.46 1.14
CA LYS A 341 3.65 25.74 0.47
C LYS A 341 3.64 27.20 0.01
N LEU A 342 3.36 27.41 -1.28
CA LEU A 342 2.88 28.67 -1.85
C LEU A 342 1.36 28.62 -1.88
N HIS A 343 0.69 29.60 -1.26
CA HIS A 343 -0.77 29.70 -1.23
C HIS A 343 -1.26 31.10 -1.61
N GLU A 344 -2.39 31.19 -2.32
CA GLU A 344 -2.94 32.47 -2.78
C GLU A 344 -3.32 33.40 -1.61
N ASP A 345 -3.88 32.86 -0.53
CA ASP A 345 -4.19 33.57 0.72
C ASP A 345 -2.97 34.28 1.37
N TRP A 346 -1.75 33.82 1.06
CA TRP A 346 -0.51 34.49 1.46
C TRP A 346 0.17 35.24 0.30
N GLY A 347 -0.42 35.22 -0.90
CA GLY A 347 0.05 35.84 -2.13
C GLY A 347 0.93 34.91 -2.98
N SER A 348 0.34 34.12 -3.88
CA SER A 348 1.04 33.26 -4.85
C SER A 348 1.51 34.03 -6.09
N THR A 349 2.20 35.14 -5.88
CA THR A 349 2.66 36.03 -6.95
C THR A 349 3.92 35.50 -7.66
N PRO A 350 4.18 35.88 -8.94
CA PRO A 350 5.37 35.47 -9.68
C PRO A 350 6.70 35.69 -8.93
N LYS A 351 6.82 36.77 -8.16
CA LYS A 351 8.05 37.05 -7.40
C LYS A 351 8.21 36.14 -6.18
N ALA A 352 7.13 35.80 -5.48
CA ALA A 352 7.16 34.85 -4.38
C ALA A 352 7.45 33.42 -4.89
N ILE A 353 6.83 33.03 -6.00
CA ILE A 353 7.08 31.76 -6.71
C ILE A 353 8.57 31.63 -7.07
N ASP A 354 9.11 32.64 -7.75
CA ASP A 354 10.51 32.62 -8.19
C ASP A 354 11.49 32.52 -7.01
N ASN A 355 11.27 33.30 -5.96
CA ASN A 355 12.10 33.27 -4.76
C ASN A 355 12.05 31.91 -4.05
N CYS A 356 10.85 31.38 -3.84
CA CYS A 356 10.62 30.09 -3.19
C CYS A 356 11.30 28.94 -3.94
N LEU A 357 11.10 28.86 -5.26
CA LEU A 357 11.75 27.86 -6.10
C LEU A 357 13.27 28.00 -6.14
N SER A 358 13.81 29.23 -6.07
CA SER A 358 15.26 29.44 -6.03
C SER A 358 15.88 28.88 -4.75
N VAL A 359 15.25 29.11 -3.59
CA VAL A 359 15.70 28.53 -2.32
C VAL A 359 15.51 27.00 -2.33
N ALA A 360 14.44 26.49 -2.92
CA ALA A 360 14.21 25.05 -3.04
C ALA A 360 15.31 24.34 -3.84
N GLU A 361 15.82 24.95 -4.92
CA GLU A 361 16.97 24.43 -5.68
C GLU A 361 18.24 24.31 -4.80
N GLU A 362 18.47 25.25 -3.88
CA GLU A 362 19.65 25.25 -3.01
C GLU A 362 19.57 24.20 -1.88
N TYR A 363 18.37 23.92 -1.38
CA TYR A 363 18.17 23.05 -0.20
C TYR A 363 17.63 21.66 -0.52
N ASP A 364 17.37 21.35 -1.79
CA ASP A 364 16.77 20.10 -2.27
C ASP A 364 15.46 19.74 -1.56
N VAL A 365 14.53 20.70 -1.50
CA VAL A 365 13.19 20.53 -0.92
C VAL A 365 12.08 20.69 -1.96
N GLN A 366 10.89 20.13 -1.71
CA GLN A 366 9.76 20.31 -2.62
C GLN A 366 9.05 21.66 -2.39
N VAL A 367 8.50 22.22 -3.46
CA VAL A 367 7.55 23.34 -3.38
C VAL A 367 6.19 22.83 -3.84
N ALA A 368 5.21 22.91 -2.95
CA ALA A 368 3.81 22.71 -3.27
C ALA A 368 3.14 24.06 -3.52
N ILE A 369 2.24 24.15 -4.50
CA ILE A 369 1.57 25.41 -4.84
C ILE A 369 0.05 25.26 -4.97
N HIS A 370 -0.63 26.25 -4.41
CA HIS A 370 -1.99 26.67 -4.72
C HIS A 370 -1.87 28.04 -5.42
N THR A 371 -2.30 28.11 -6.67
CA THR A 371 -2.05 29.27 -7.55
C THR A 371 -3.08 30.39 -7.38
N ASP A 372 -2.84 31.54 -8.00
CA ASP A 372 -3.65 32.76 -7.88
C ASP A 372 -5.00 32.61 -8.60
N THR A 373 -6.05 32.20 -7.87
CA THR A 373 -7.39 31.96 -8.43
C THR A 373 -7.95 33.22 -9.08
N LEU A 374 -7.68 34.36 -8.45
CA LEU A 374 -8.18 35.68 -8.85
C LEU A 374 -7.51 36.22 -10.11
N ASN A 375 -6.41 35.61 -10.56
CA ASN A 375 -5.56 36.12 -11.63
C ASN A 375 -5.06 37.56 -11.32
N GLU A 376 -4.88 37.91 -10.04
CA GLU A 376 -4.56 39.26 -9.60
C GLU A 376 -3.19 39.71 -10.12
N SER A 377 -2.21 38.82 -10.04
CA SER A 377 -0.83 39.06 -10.44
C SER A 377 -0.49 38.61 -11.86
N GLY A 378 -1.48 38.06 -12.57
CA GLY A 378 -1.40 37.54 -13.93
C GLY A 378 -2.23 36.26 -14.12
N TYR A 379 -2.44 35.87 -15.37
CA TYR A 379 -3.04 34.57 -15.71
C TYR A 379 -2.04 33.41 -15.50
N LEU A 380 -2.50 32.18 -15.73
CA LEU A 380 -1.70 30.97 -15.59
C LEU A 380 -0.33 31.06 -16.28
N ASP A 381 -0.24 31.61 -17.50
CA ASP A 381 1.02 31.77 -18.24
C ASP A 381 2.09 32.54 -17.44
N SER A 382 1.66 33.52 -16.62
CA SER A 382 2.58 34.29 -15.77
C SER A 382 3.15 33.43 -14.64
N THR A 383 2.31 32.58 -14.05
CA THR A 383 2.70 31.61 -13.02
C THR A 383 3.61 30.52 -13.59
N LEU A 384 3.28 29.94 -14.74
CA LEU A 384 4.12 28.97 -15.44
C LEU A 384 5.47 29.58 -15.84
N GLY A 385 5.47 30.82 -16.35
CA GLY A 385 6.68 31.58 -16.62
C GLY A 385 7.54 31.83 -15.37
N ALA A 386 6.93 31.99 -14.19
CA ALA A 386 7.63 32.13 -12.93
C ALA A 386 8.27 30.82 -12.43
N PHE A 387 7.73 29.66 -12.83
CA PHE A 387 8.33 28.37 -12.51
C PHE A 387 9.73 28.23 -13.12
N LYS A 388 9.95 28.77 -14.33
CA LYS A 388 11.22 28.69 -15.06
C LYS A 388 11.73 27.25 -15.19
N ASP A 389 10.83 26.32 -15.54
CA ASP A 389 11.11 24.88 -15.73
C ASP A 389 11.67 24.15 -14.48
N ARG A 390 11.49 24.74 -13.28
CA ARG A 390 11.88 24.10 -12.00
C ARG A 390 10.77 23.17 -11.51
N CYS A 391 11.18 22.07 -10.86
CA CYS A 391 10.25 21.08 -10.29
C CYS A 391 9.28 21.74 -9.31
N ILE A 392 7.98 21.50 -9.48
CA ILE A 392 6.95 22.00 -8.57
C ILE A 392 5.77 21.03 -8.49
N HIS A 393 5.21 20.88 -7.28
CA HIS A 393 4.00 20.11 -7.04
C HIS A 393 2.79 21.04 -7.05
N THR A 394 1.90 20.91 -8.04
CA THR A 394 0.61 21.62 -8.05
C THR A 394 -0.43 20.82 -7.26
N PHE A 395 -0.91 21.40 -6.15
CA PHE A 395 -2.05 20.84 -5.44
C PHE A 395 -3.36 21.05 -6.20
N HIS A 396 -4.34 20.16 -5.96
CA HIS A 396 -5.71 20.19 -6.51
C HIS A 396 -5.77 20.82 -7.92
N THR A 397 -5.01 20.21 -8.84
CA THR A 397 -4.65 20.82 -10.14
C THR A 397 -5.88 21.09 -11.02
N GLU A 398 -7.01 20.44 -10.74
CA GLU A 398 -8.29 20.72 -11.39
C GLU A 398 -8.85 22.11 -11.07
N GLY A 399 -8.59 22.63 -9.86
CA GLY A 399 -8.85 24.01 -9.50
C GLY A 399 -10.09 24.29 -8.65
N ALA A 400 -10.96 23.31 -8.35
CA ALA A 400 -12.06 23.52 -7.40
C ALA A 400 -11.52 23.84 -5.99
N GLY A 401 -10.50 23.08 -5.55
CA GLY A 401 -9.74 23.36 -4.32
C GLY A 401 -8.97 24.69 -4.37
N GLY A 402 -8.74 25.23 -5.58
CA GLY A 402 -8.20 26.56 -5.84
C GLY A 402 -7.08 26.59 -6.87
N GLY A 403 -6.91 27.74 -7.51
CA GLY A 403 -5.98 28.00 -8.59
C GLY A 403 -6.60 28.79 -9.73
N HIS A 404 -5.77 29.33 -10.62
CA HIS A 404 -6.16 30.18 -11.76
C HIS A 404 -7.49 29.75 -12.40
N ALA A 405 -8.52 30.61 -12.27
CA ALA A 405 -9.82 30.34 -12.87
C ALA A 405 -9.85 30.82 -14.33
N PRO A 406 -10.34 29.99 -15.28
CA PRO A 406 -10.83 28.62 -15.12
C PRO A 406 -9.77 27.53 -15.43
N ASP A 407 -8.53 27.89 -15.76
CA ASP A 407 -7.66 27.05 -16.60
C ASP A 407 -6.38 26.50 -15.96
N ILE A 408 -6.25 26.54 -14.63
CA ILE A 408 -5.13 25.93 -13.87
C ILE A 408 -4.82 24.48 -14.29
N LEU A 409 -5.85 23.72 -14.70
CA LEU A 409 -5.71 22.34 -15.19
C LEU A 409 -4.73 22.21 -16.36
N LYS A 410 -4.47 23.28 -17.12
CA LYS A 410 -3.45 23.28 -18.19
C LYS A 410 -2.03 23.00 -17.69
N ALA A 411 -1.73 23.28 -16.41
CA ALA A 411 -0.42 23.00 -15.81
C ALA A 411 -0.01 21.52 -15.89
N ILE A 412 -0.96 20.60 -16.09
CA ILE A 412 -0.70 19.17 -16.32
C ILE A 412 0.20 18.91 -17.54
N GLY A 413 0.15 19.79 -18.54
CA GLY A 413 0.94 19.70 -19.77
C GLY A 413 2.41 20.12 -19.61
N GLU A 414 2.81 20.58 -18.42
CA GLU A 414 4.18 21.03 -18.14
C GLU A 414 5.03 19.90 -17.56
N THR A 415 6.19 19.63 -18.15
CA THR A 415 7.02 18.48 -17.78
C THR A 415 7.65 18.59 -16.38
N ASN A 416 7.80 19.81 -15.86
CA ASN A 416 8.32 20.12 -14.53
C ASN A 416 7.23 20.16 -13.44
N VAL A 417 5.95 20.02 -13.81
CA VAL A 417 4.82 20.00 -12.87
C VAL A 417 4.51 18.56 -12.46
N LEU A 418 4.32 18.37 -11.15
CA LEU A 418 3.91 17.12 -10.52
C LEU A 418 2.47 17.28 -10.00
N PRO A 419 1.44 16.96 -10.81
CA PRO A 419 0.07 17.30 -10.48
C PRO A 419 -0.58 16.30 -9.52
N SER A 420 -1.28 16.83 -8.52
CA SER A 420 -2.17 16.06 -7.64
C SER A 420 -3.61 16.56 -7.66
N SER A 421 -4.53 15.64 -7.32
CA SER A 421 -5.91 15.95 -6.98
C SER A 421 -6.12 15.88 -5.47
N THR A 422 -7.13 16.60 -4.99
CA THR A 422 -7.71 16.41 -3.65
C THR A 422 -9.01 15.64 -3.77
N ASN A 423 -9.47 15.04 -2.68
CA ASN A 423 -10.43 13.95 -2.78
C ASN A 423 -11.93 14.30 -2.87
N PRO A 424 -12.44 15.50 -2.55
CA PRO A 424 -13.89 15.73 -2.59
C PRO A 424 -14.50 15.77 -3.98
N THR A 425 -13.76 16.20 -5.00
CA THR A 425 -14.22 16.17 -6.40
C THR A 425 -14.26 14.73 -6.94
N ARG A 426 -13.78 13.74 -6.18
CA ARG A 426 -13.45 12.40 -6.68
C ARG A 426 -14.50 11.34 -6.30
N PRO A 427 -14.94 10.54 -7.27
CA PRO A 427 -15.12 10.94 -8.67
C PRO A 427 -16.24 11.97 -8.81
N PHE A 428 -16.44 12.48 -10.02
CA PHE A 428 -17.58 13.33 -10.33
C PHE A 428 -18.91 12.56 -10.16
N THR A 429 -19.77 13.03 -9.26
CA THR A 429 -21.10 12.47 -8.94
C THR A 429 -22.20 13.52 -9.10
N ILE A 430 -23.45 13.08 -9.03
CA ILE A 430 -24.62 13.96 -9.16
C ILE A 430 -24.70 15.05 -8.07
N ASN A 431 -24.06 14.85 -6.91
CA ASN A 431 -24.08 15.82 -5.80
C ASN A 431 -22.81 16.67 -5.74
N THR A 432 -21.79 16.39 -6.57
CA THR A 432 -20.47 17.01 -6.44
C THR A 432 -20.53 18.53 -6.61
N ILE A 433 -21.27 19.02 -7.60
CA ILE A 433 -21.35 20.47 -7.90
C ILE A 433 -22.04 21.23 -6.78
N ASP A 434 -23.24 20.78 -6.39
CA ASP A 434 -24.02 21.44 -5.34
C ASP A 434 -23.28 21.44 -3.99
N GLU A 435 -22.65 20.31 -3.63
CA GLU A 435 -21.83 20.21 -2.43
C GLU A 435 -20.66 21.21 -2.44
N HIS A 436 -19.92 21.29 -3.55
CA HIS A 436 -18.71 22.10 -3.62
C HIS A 436 -19.01 23.59 -3.70
N LEU A 437 -20.12 23.98 -4.36
CA LEU A 437 -20.54 25.37 -4.42
C LEU A 437 -20.85 25.88 -3.00
N ASP A 438 -21.65 25.15 -2.23
CA ASP A 438 -21.98 25.54 -0.85
C ASP A 438 -20.75 25.48 0.07
N MET A 439 -19.91 24.43 -0.07
CA MET A 439 -18.66 24.31 0.69
C MET A 439 -17.72 25.50 0.44
N LEU A 440 -17.54 25.90 -0.82
CA LEU A 440 -16.70 27.04 -1.18
C LEU A 440 -17.26 28.33 -0.60
N MET A 441 -18.59 28.53 -0.70
CA MET A 441 -19.24 29.71 -0.15
C MET A 441 -19.06 29.81 1.37
N VAL A 442 -19.17 28.68 2.09
CA VAL A 442 -18.93 28.62 3.54
C VAL A 442 -17.45 28.89 3.87
N CYS A 443 -16.51 28.22 3.20
CA CYS A 443 -15.08 28.36 3.48
C CYS A 443 -14.56 29.79 3.24
N HIS A 444 -15.06 30.47 2.21
CA HIS A 444 -14.66 31.83 1.86
C HIS A 444 -15.58 32.93 2.44
N HIS A 445 -16.56 32.56 3.28
CA HIS A 445 -17.54 33.49 3.86
C HIS A 445 -18.29 34.36 2.82
N LEU A 446 -18.57 33.75 1.66
CA LEU A 446 -19.26 34.39 0.55
C LEU A 446 -20.76 34.49 0.82
N SER A 447 -21.39 35.48 0.21
CA SER A 447 -22.82 35.71 0.33
C SER A 447 -23.57 35.40 -0.96
N PRO A 448 -24.60 34.53 -0.95
CA PRO A 448 -25.45 34.32 -2.13
C PRO A 448 -26.26 35.56 -2.53
N ALA A 449 -26.26 36.61 -1.70
CA ALA A 449 -26.89 37.89 -2.01
C ALA A 449 -25.97 38.87 -2.77
N ILE A 450 -24.67 38.55 -2.92
CA ILE A 450 -23.69 39.39 -3.61
C ILE A 450 -23.38 38.74 -4.97
N ALA A 451 -23.60 39.47 -6.07
CA ALA A 451 -23.44 38.91 -7.41
C ALA A 451 -21.99 38.53 -7.73
N GLU A 452 -21.04 39.32 -7.24
CA GLU A 452 -19.61 39.08 -7.39
C GLU A 452 -19.14 37.81 -6.66
N ASP A 453 -19.72 37.53 -5.49
CA ASP A 453 -19.43 36.33 -4.71
C ASP A 453 -19.95 35.06 -5.40
N VAL A 454 -21.16 35.14 -5.97
CA VAL A 454 -21.74 34.05 -6.78
C VAL A 454 -20.91 33.83 -8.04
N ALA A 455 -20.54 34.90 -8.75
CA ALA A 455 -19.71 34.81 -9.95
C ALA A 455 -18.33 34.21 -9.66
N PHE A 456 -17.70 34.55 -8.54
CA PHE A 456 -16.46 33.92 -8.10
C PHE A 456 -16.65 32.42 -7.84
N ALA A 457 -17.71 32.04 -7.12
CA ALA A 457 -17.99 30.64 -6.81
C ALA A 457 -18.26 29.80 -8.07
N GLU A 458 -19.07 30.32 -9.01
CA GLU A 458 -19.37 29.70 -10.31
C GLU A 458 -18.12 29.59 -11.20
N SER A 459 -17.20 30.57 -11.11
CA SER A 459 -15.94 30.51 -11.87
C SER A 459 -14.96 29.44 -11.33
N ARG A 460 -15.09 29.06 -10.05
CA ARG A 460 -14.19 28.12 -9.37
C ARG A 460 -14.73 26.68 -9.36
N ILE A 461 -16.03 26.49 -9.13
CA ILE A 461 -16.67 25.17 -9.14
C ILE A 461 -17.24 24.89 -10.53
N ARG A 462 -16.47 24.17 -11.34
CA ARG A 462 -16.78 23.94 -12.75
C ARG A 462 -17.02 22.47 -13.03
N LYS A 463 -18.17 22.17 -13.63
CA LYS A 463 -18.53 20.78 -13.97
C LYS A 463 -17.55 20.18 -14.98
N GLU A 464 -17.13 20.99 -15.94
CA GLU A 464 -16.30 20.58 -17.07
C GLU A 464 -14.92 20.12 -16.61
N THR A 465 -14.25 20.90 -15.76
CA THR A 465 -12.92 20.55 -15.25
C THR A 465 -12.99 19.40 -14.23
N ILE A 466 -14.01 19.33 -13.38
CA ILE A 466 -14.25 18.20 -12.47
C ILE A 466 -14.46 16.88 -13.25
N ALA A 467 -15.22 16.93 -14.35
CA ALA A 467 -15.45 15.78 -15.22
C ALA A 467 -14.17 15.38 -16.00
N ALA A 468 -13.39 16.35 -16.46
CA ALA A 468 -12.10 16.11 -17.11
C ALA A 468 -11.07 15.49 -16.15
N GLU A 469 -11.06 15.90 -14.88
CA GLU A 469 -10.16 15.38 -13.85
C GLU A 469 -10.30 13.87 -13.65
N ASP A 470 -11.52 13.31 -13.75
CA ASP A 470 -11.73 11.86 -13.71
C ASP A 470 -10.98 11.14 -14.85
N ILE A 471 -11.07 11.67 -16.06
CA ILE A 471 -10.43 11.10 -17.25
C ILE A 471 -8.92 11.28 -17.18
N LEU A 472 -8.43 12.44 -16.75
CA LEU A 472 -7.01 12.74 -16.60
C LEU A 472 -6.35 11.86 -15.52
N GLN A 473 -7.09 11.52 -14.46
CA GLN A 473 -6.65 10.51 -13.50
C GLN A 473 -6.48 9.13 -14.17
N ASP A 474 -7.44 8.71 -14.99
CA ASP A 474 -7.40 7.40 -15.67
C ASP A 474 -6.35 7.33 -16.79
N MET A 475 -6.07 8.45 -17.46
CA MET A 475 -5.01 8.58 -18.48
C MET A 475 -3.61 8.67 -17.87
N GLY A 476 -3.50 8.81 -16.54
CA GLY A 476 -2.21 9.02 -15.88
C GLY A 476 -1.61 10.40 -16.14
N ALA A 477 -2.44 11.39 -16.45
CA ALA A 477 -2.04 12.79 -16.57
C ALA A 477 -2.00 13.48 -15.20
N ILE A 478 -2.83 13.05 -14.25
CA ILE A 478 -2.69 13.44 -12.84
C ILE A 478 -2.00 12.31 -12.08
N SER A 479 -0.97 12.64 -11.31
CA SER A 479 -0.01 11.67 -10.78
C SER A 479 -0.27 11.26 -9.35
N MET A 480 -1.04 12.04 -8.59
CA MET A 480 -1.25 11.82 -7.16
C MET A 480 -2.69 12.08 -6.73
N MET A 481 -3.06 11.44 -5.61
CA MET A 481 -4.31 11.61 -4.88
C MET A 481 -3.98 12.00 -3.44
N SER A 482 -4.61 13.04 -2.92
CA SER A 482 -4.39 13.56 -1.56
C SER A 482 -5.73 13.95 -0.91
N SER A 483 -5.73 14.28 0.38
CA SER A 483 -6.98 14.67 1.04
C SER A 483 -7.36 16.13 0.84
N ASP A 484 -6.53 17.06 1.31
CA ASP A 484 -6.88 18.43 1.74
C ASP A 484 -7.59 18.48 3.11
N SER A 485 -7.05 17.74 4.08
CA SER A 485 -7.74 17.33 5.31
C SER A 485 -8.42 18.47 6.08
N GLN A 486 -9.76 18.50 6.09
CA GLN A 486 -10.61 19.53 6.72
C GLN A 486 -10.49 20.95 6.13
N ALA A 487 -9.88 21.09 4.95
CA ALA A 487 -9.74 22.34 4.22
C ALA A 487 -10.21 22.18 2.76
N MET A 488 -11.43 21.70 2.57
CA MET A 488 -11.95 21.15 1.29
C MET A 488 -11.43 19.74 0.97
N GLY A 489 -11.34 18.87 1.99
CA GLY A 489 -10.84 17.50 1.85
C GLY A 489 -11.09 16.59 3.04
N ARG A 490 -11.03 15.28 2.80
CA ARG A 490 -11.40 14.23 3.78
C ARG A 490 -10.24 13.28 4.07
N VAL A 491 -9.61 13.41 5.23
CA VAL A 491 -8.38 12.64 5.55
C VAL A 491 -8.55 11.11 5.52
N GLY A 492 -9.75 10.61 5.84
CA GLY A 492 -10.05 9.17 5.85
C GLY A 492 -10.39 8.57 4.49
N GLU A 493 -10.42 9.36 3.41
CA GLU A 493 -11.02 8.94 2.13
C GLU A 493 -10.05 8.95 0.94
N VAL A 494 -8.75 9.25 1.11
CA VAL A 494 -7.77 9.24 0.00
C VAL A 494 -7.78 7.90 -0.76
N ILE A 495 -7.72 6.80 -0.03
CA ILE A 495 -7.69 5.44 -0.61
C ILE A 495 -9.03 5.10 -1.27
N ILE A 496 -10.15 5.28 -0.57
CA ILE A 496 -11.49 4.97 -1.10
C ILE A 496 -11.76 5.76 -2.38
N ARG A 497 -11.50 7.07 -2.37
CA ARG A 497 -11.80 7.97 -3.48
C ARG A 497 -10.98 7.62 -4.72
N THR A 498 -9.73 7.19 -4.52
CA THR A 498 -8.89 6.64 -5.59
C THR A 498 -9.57 5.45 -6.27
N TRP A 499 -10.07 4.49 -5.48
CA TRP A 499 -10.70 3.28 -6.03
C TRP A 499 -12.10 3.52 -6.62
N GLN A 500 -12.86 4.47 -6.06
CA GLN A 500 -14.14 4.90 -6.63
C GLN A 500 -13.94 5.56 -8.00
N THR A 501 -12.89 6.38 -8.18
CA THR A 501 -12.56 6.95 -9.49
C THR A 501 -12.15 5.85 -10.48
N ALA A 502 -11.31 4.90 -10.08
CA ALA A 502 -10.93 3.76 -10.93
C ALA A 502 -12.15 2.92 -11.35
N ASP A 503 -13.08 2.66 -10.43
CA ASP A 503 -14.32 1.93 -10.70
C ASP A 503 -15.22 2.68 -11.69
N LYS A 504 -15.47 3.97 -11.45
CA LYS A 504 -16.27 4.81 -12.36
C LYS A 504 -15.65 4.85 -13.76
N MET A 505 -14.34 5.05 -13.84
CA MET A 505 -13.64 5.12 -15.12
C MET A 505 -13.65 3.78 -15.85
N LYS A 506 -13.56 2.67 -15.14
CA LYS A 506 -13.83 1.37 -15.76
C LYS A 506 -15.25 1.26 -16.30
N ALA A 507 -16.25 1.68 -15.52
CA ALA A 507 -17.65 1.57 -15.92
C ALA A 507 -17.97 2.38 -17.19
N GLN A 508 -17.37 3.57 -17.34
CA GLN A 508 -17.65 4.47 -18.47
C GLN A 508 -16.69 4.30 -19.65
N ARG A 509 -15.42 3.93 -19.40
CA ARG A 509 -14.36 3.86 -20.44
C ARG A 509 -13.90 2.43 -20.76
N GLY A 510 -14.38 1.43 -20.03
CA GLY A 510 -14.01 0.03 -20.25
C GLY A 510 -12.62 -0.31 -19.68
N HIS A 511 -12.02 -1.38 -20.19
CA HIS A 511 -10.69 -1.83 -19.80
C HIS A 511 -9.59 -0.85 -20.24
N LEU A 512 -8.58 -0.66 -19.39
CA LEU A 512 -7.42 0.19 -19.67
C LEU A 512 -6.18 -0.68 -19.85
N ALA A 513 -5.64 -0.68 -21.06
CA ALA A 513 -4.38 -1.35 -21.37
C ALA A 513 -3.17 -0.44 -21.10
N PRO A 514 -1.95 -0.99 -20.94
CA PRO A 514 -0.72 -0.23 -20.79
C PRO A 514 -0.48 0.70 -21.98
N ASP A 515 -0.24 1.99 -21.70
CA ASP A 515 0.07 3.00 -22.70
C ASP A 515 1.59 3.24 -22.83
N GLN A 516 2.00 4.27 -23.58
CA GLN A 516 3.42 4.58 -23.79
C GLN A 516 4.16 4.92 -22.50
N SER A 517 3.47 5.53 -21.52
CA SER A 517 4.04 5.89 -20.21
C SER A 517 4.53 4.65 -19.46
N ALA A 518 3.77 3.56 -19.56
CA ALA A 518 4.10 2.28 -18.93
C ALA A 518 5.31 1.58 -19.58
N LYS A 519 5.61 1.84 -20.87
CA LYS A 519 6.72 1.21 -21.60
C LYS A 519 8.08 1.82 -21.23
N THR A 520 8.12 3.11 -20.89
CA THR A 520 9.33 3.81 -20.48
C THR A 520 9.77 3.50 -19.06
N GLU A 521 8.88 2.93 -18.24
CA GLU A 521 9.14 2.60 -16.84
C GLU A 521 9.74 1.20 -16.63
N GLN A 522 9.92 0.43 -17.71
CA GLN A 522 10.59 -0.88 -17.67
C GLN A 522 12.08 -0.70 -17.35
N SER A 523 12.47 -0.94 -16.10
CA SER A 523 13.84 -1.26 -15.75
C SER A 523 13.96 -2.76 -15.46
N LEU A 524 15.10 -3.35 -15.81
CA LEU A 524 15.40 -4.78 -15.62
C LEU A 524 15.28 -5.24 -14.15
N ASP A 525 15.25 -4.31 -13.20
CA ASP A 525 15.40 -4.63 -11.77
C ASP A 525 14.10 -4.54 -10.95
N ASN A 526 13.08 -3.74 -11.30
CA ASN A 526 11.96 -3.49 -10.36
C ASN A 526 10.53 -3.33 -10.93
N ILE A 527 10.32 -3.01 -12.22
CA ILE A 527 8.97 -2.80 -12.77
C ILE A 527 8.87 -3.51 -14.12
N MET A 528 8.29 -4.70 -14.13
CA MET A 528 8.11 -5.48 -15.36
C MET A 528 6.61 -5.64 -15.63
N LEU A 529 6.13 -4.95 -16.67
CA LEU A 529 4.81 -5.23 -17.21
C LEU A 529 4.73 -6.70 -17.59
N SER A 530 3.71 -7.36 -17.07
CA SER A 530 3.38 -8.75 -17.33
C SER A 530 2.44 -8.87 -18.53
N PRO A 531 2.33 -10.03 -19.19
CA PRO A 531 1.30 -10.27 -20.21
C PRO A 531 -0.12 -10.02 -19.68
N THR A 532 -0.34 -10.26 -18.38
CA THR A 532 -1.60 -10.00 -17.67
C THR A 532 -1.99 -8.52 -17.65
N ASP A 533 -1.03 -7.59 -17.67
CA ASP A 533 -1.34 -6.15 -17.67
C ASP A 533 -2.07 -5.71 -18.95
N SER A 534 -1.82 -6.37 -20.08
CA SER A 534 -2.47 -6.08 -21.36
C SER A 534 -3.78 -6.85 -21.58
N ASP A 535 -4.18 -7.73 -20.67
CA ASP A 535 -5.35 -8.58 -20.86
C ASP A 535 -6.64 -7.88 -20.40
N SER A 536 -7.55 -7.68 -21.35
CA SER A 536 -8.90 -7.14 -21.15
C SER A 536 -9.79 -7.90 -20.14
N SER A 537 -9.37 -9.09 -19.73
CA SER A 537 -10.10 -9.93 -18.79
C SER A 537 -9.84 -9.61 -17.32
N ASN A 538 -8.90 -8.71 -17.01
CA ASN A 538 -8.58 -8.19 -15.68
C ASN A 538 -8.35 -6.65 -15.74
N ASP A 539 -7.95 -6.03 -14.62
CA ASP A 539 -7.71 -4.59 -14.50
C ASP A 539 -6.34 -4.26 -13.89
N ASN A 540 -5.36 -5.17 -13.95
CA ASN A 540 -4.08 -5.03 -13.25
C ASN A 540 -3.39 -3.69 -13.55
N PHE A 541 -3.31 -3.30 -14.82
CA PHE A 541 -2.67 -2.05 -15.20
C PHE A 541 -3.36 -0.82 -14.58
N ARG A 542 -4.68 -0.75 -14.63
CA ARG A 542 -5.45 0.31 -13.94
C ARG A 542 -5.21 0.27 -12.43
N ILE A 543 -5.20 -0.92 -11.83
CA ILE A 543 -4.97 -1.06 -10.38
C ILE A 543 -3.60 -0.52 -9.98
N LYS A 544 -2.54 -0.90 -10.70
CA LYS A 544 -1.17 -0.40 -10.48
C LYS A 544 -1.08 1.11 -10.65
N ARG A 545 -1.68 1.65 -11.74
CA ARG A 545 -1.74 3.09 -12.02
C ARG A 545 -2.37 3.87 -10.87
N TYR A 546 -3.49 3.41 -10.34
CA TYR A 546 -4.21 4.11 -9.28
C TYR A 546 -3.58 3.93 -7.91
N LEU A 547 -3.04 2.75 -7.61
CA LEU A 547 -2.30 2.52 -6.36
C LEU A 547 -1.12 3.49 -6.24
N ALA A 548 -0.36 3.67 -7.32
CA ALA A 548 0.81 4.55 -7.34
C ALA A 548 0.48 6.00 -6.93
N LYS A 549 -0.76 6.46 -7.15
CA LYS A 549 -1.20 7.84 -6.88
C LYS A 549 -1.19 8.20 -5.39
N TYR A 550 -1.34 7.23 -4.49
CA TYR A 550 -1.32 7.47 -3.05
C TYR A 550 -0.21 6.69 -2.33
N THR A 551 0.68 6.02 -3.06
CA THR A 551 1.83 5.31 -2.47
C THR A 551 3.15 5.88 -2.99
N ILE A 552 3.64 5.43 -4.14
CA ILE A 552 4.98 5.73 -4.61
C ILE A 552 5.11 7.15 -5.20
N ASN A 553 4.09 7.70 -5.86
CA ASN A 553 4.20 9.01 -6.49
C ASN A 553 4.28 10.16 -5.47
N PRO A 554 3.50 10.18 -4.38
CA PRO A 554 3.73 11.11 -3.29
C PRO A 554 5.12 10.96 -2.67
N ALA A 555 5.62 9.73 -2.54
CA ALA A 555 6.95 9.48 -1.98
C ALA A 555 8.08 10.05 -2.88
N ILE A 556 8.00 9.83 -4.19
CA ILE A 556 8.96 10.39 -5.18
C ILE A 556 8.89 11.91 -5.15
N THR A 557 7.68 12.48 -5.20
CA THR A 557 7.45 13.93 -5.24
C THR A 557 8.06 14.65 -4.04
N HIS A 558 8.04 14.03 -2.86
CA HIS A 558 8.55 14.61 -1.62
C HIS A 558 9.89 14.04 -1.17
N GLY A 559 10.58 13.26 -2.00
CA GLY A 559 11.95 12.81 -1.74
C GLY A 559 12.10 11.82 -0.59
N ILE A 560 11.15 10.89 -0.45
CA ILE A 560 11.11 9.85 0.61
C ILE A 560 10.91 8.43 0.05
N SER A 561 11.06 8.25 -1.26
CA SER A 561 10.74 6.99 -1.96
C SER A 561 11.73 5.86 -1.71
N ASP A 562 12.89 6.13 -1.13
CA ASP A 562 13.86 5.13 -0.65
C ASP A 562 13.42 4.50 0.68
N GLU A 563 12.65 5.24 1.49
CA GLU A 563 12.15 4.76 2.78
C GLU A 563 10.74 4.14 2.69
N VAL A 564 9.81 4.73 1.94
CA VAL A 564 8.39 4.32 1.94
C VAL A 564 7.77 4.32 0.53
N GLY A 565 6.48 4.00 0.44
CA GLY A 565 5.67 4.16 -0.77
C GLY A 565 5.48 2.91 -1.63
N SER A 566 6.07 1.77 -1.25
CA SER A 566 5.86 0.48 -1.94
C SER A 566 6.35 -0.72 -1.15
N LEU A 567 5.98 -1.93 -1.59
CA LEU A 567 6.51 -3.19 -1.08
C LEU A 567 7.80 -3.60 -1.81
N GLU A 568 8.91 -2.95 -1.46
CA GLU A 568 10.23 -3.25 -2.03
C GLU A 568 11.24 -3.57 -0.92
N LEU A 569 12.26 -4.37 -1.26
CA LEU A 569 13.31 -4.74 -0.31
C LEU A 569 14.02 -3.50 0.26
N GLY A 570 14.29 -3.54 1.56
CA GLY A 570 14.99 -2.48 2.28
C GLY A 570 14.09 -1.32 2.72
N LYS A 571 12.89 -1.16 2.15
CA LYS A 571 11.95 -0.10 2.57
C LYS A 571 11.40 -0.37 3.98
N TRP A 572 10.96 0.71 4.62
CA TRP A 572 10.29 0.68 5.91
C TRP A 572 9.03 -0.18 5.83
N ALA A 573 8.84 -1.09 6.79
CA ALA A 573 7.72 -2.03 6.79
C ALA A 573 6.42 -1.38 7.25
N ASP A 574 5.96 -0.42 6.47
CA ASP A 574 4.65 0.23 6.56
C ASP A 574 3.67 -0.44 5.61
N LEU A 575 2.89 -1.36 6.16
CA LEU A 575 2.11 -2.32 5.41
C LEU A 575 0.67 -2.34 5.90
N VAL A 576 -0.26 -2.59 4.98
CA VAL A 576 -1.69 -2.68 5.30
C VAL A 576 -2.24 -3.98 4.75
N LEU A 577 -2.87 -4.75 5.64
CA LEU A 577 -3.50 -6.02 5.30
C LEU A 577 -5.00 -5.84 5.16
N TRP A 578 -5.57 -6.41 4.10
CA TRP A 578 -6.97 -6.22 3.72
C TRP A 578 -7.67 -7.55 3.49
N SER A 579 -8.86 -7.71 4.05
CA SER A 579 -9.83 -8.65 3.51
C SER A 579 -10.25 -8.17 2.12
N PRO A 580 -10.25 -9.02 1.06
CA PRO A 580 -10.65 -8.60 -0.28
C PRO A 580 -12.03 -7.93 -0.35
N ALA A 581 -12.96 -8.35 0.51
CA ALA A 581 -14.29 -7.76 0.61
C ALA A 581 -14.32 -6.34 1.18
N PHE A 582 -13.28 -5.88 1.87
CA PHE A 582 -13.16 -4.56 2.49
C PHE A 582 -11.97 -3.76 1.96
N PHE A 583 -11.31 -4.27 0.90
CA PHE A 583 -10.14 -3.64 0.29
C PHE A 583 -10.40 -2.17 -0.04
N GLY A 584 -9.47 -1.30 0.33
CA GLY A 584 -9.57 0.13 0.08
C GLY A 584 -10.52 0.87 1.01
N VAL A 585 -11.34 0.18 1.82
CA VAL A 585 -12.36 0.79 2.71
C VAL A 585 -11.98 0.68 4.18
N LYS A 586 -11.77 -0.54 4.66
CA LYS A 586 -11.55 -0.86 6.07
C LYS A 586 -10.50 -1.97 6.20
N PRO A 587 -9.23 -1.66 6.53
CA PRO A 587 -8.17 -2.66 6.65
C PRO A 587 -8.33 -3.61 7.86
N ASP A 588 -7.75 -4.80 7.75
CA ASP A 588 -7.69 -5.79 8.83
C ASP A 588 -6.54 -5.48 9.81
N LEU A 589 -5.40 -5.00 9.32
CA LEU A 589 -4.22 -4.66 10.11
C LEU A 589 -3.46 -3.50 9.46
N ILE A 590 -2.98 -2.57 10.28
CA ILE A 590 -2.04 -1.52 9.88
C ILE A 590 -0.73 -1.73 10.64
N ILE A 591 0.36 -1.91 9.91
CA ILE A 591 1.70 -2.19 10.42
C ILE A 591 2.56 -0.95 10.18
N LYS A 592 3.25 -0.47 11.23
CA LYS A 592 4.22 0.62 11.17
C LYS A 592 5.59 0.09 11.56
N GLY A 593 6.59 0.24 10.69
CA GLY A 593 7.95 -0.22 10.95
C GLY A 593 8.00 -1.64 11.51
N GLY A 594 7.19 -2.55 10.95
CA GLY A 594 7.16 -3.96 11.33
C GLY A 594 6.31 -4.34 12.55
N LEU A 595 5.69 -3.38 13.26
CA LEU A 595 4.81 -3.63 14.39
C LEU A 595 3.37 -3.20 14.09
N ILE A 596 2.38 -3.96 14.59
CA ILE A 596 0.96 -3.63 14.40
C ILE A 596 0.64 -2.35 15.20
N ALA A 597 0.22 -1.30 14.48
CA ALA A 597 -0.15 0.01 15.03
C ALA A 597 -1.66 0.13 15.26
N ALA A 598 -2.49 -0.44 14.38
CA ALA A 598 -3.94 -0.42 14.56
C ALA A 598 -4.59 -1.65 13.91
N ALA A 599 -5.74 -2.05 14.46
CA ALA A 599 -6.53 -3.18 13.98
C ALA A 599 -8.00 -3.07 14.44
N PRO A 600 -8.98 -3.62 13.70
CA PRO A 600 -10.30 -3.91 14.24
C PRO A 600 -10.17 -4.91 15.40
N MET A 601 -10.74 -4.56 16.55
CA MET A 601 -10.65 -5.39 17.75
C MET A 601 -11.97 -5.37 18.51
N GLY A 602 -12.45 -6.56 18.86
CA GLY A 602 -13.66 -6.80 19.63
C GLY A 602 -13.60 -6.32 21.08
N ASP A 603 -14.53 -6.80 21.90
CA ASP A 603 -14.52 -6.56 23.35
C ASP A 603 -13.22 -7.12 23.99
N PRO A 604 -12.40 -6.28 24.65
CA PRO A 604 -11.19 -6.74 25.35
C PRO A 604 -11.42 -7.79 26.44
N ASN A 605 -12.64 -7.92 26.96
CA ASN A 605 -13.00 -8.91 27.97
C ASN A 605 -13.57 -10.23 27.37
N ALA A 606 -13.74 -10.31 26.04
CA ALA A 606 -14.25 -11.51 25.41
C ALA A 606 -13.23 -12.68 25.45
N SER A 607 -13.72 -13.91 25.27
CA SER A 607 -12.86 -15.11 25.26
C SER A 607 -11.96 -15.24 24.02
N ILE A 608 -12.25 -14.47 22.98
CA ILE A 608 -11.49 -14.34 21.73
C ILE A 608 -11.66 -12.91 21.20
N SER A 609 -10.86 -12.50 20.22
CA SER A 609 -10.75 -11.09 19.76
C SER A 609 -11.86 -10.59 18.81
N THR A 610 -12.72 -11.48 18.31
CA THR A 610 -13.73 -11.20 17.27
C THR A 610 -15.15 -10.84 17.73
N PRO A 611 -15.60 -11.10 18.98
CA PRO A 611 -16.92 -10.71 19.45
C PRO A 611 -17.13 -9.20 19.45
N GLN A 612 -18.36 -8.79 19.18
CA GLN A 612 -18.76 -7.39 19.10
C GLN A 612 -18.69 -6.68 20.47
N PRO A 613 -18.51 -5.36 20.51
CA PRO A 613 -18.35 -4.46 19.36
C PRO A 613 -16.91 -4.46 18.79
N VAL A 614 -16.80 -4.68 17.49
CA VAL A 614 -15.53 -4.59 16.74
C VAL A 614 -15.41 -3.19 16.14
N HIS A 615 -14.37 -2.48 16.53
CA HIS A 615 -13.99 -1.20 15.93
C HIS A 615 -12.46 -1.06 15.92
N TYR A 616 -11.93 -0.10 15.18
CA TYR A 616 -10.49 0.16 15.20
C TYR A 616 -10.03 0.58 16.59
N ARG A 617 -8.89 0.02 17.00
CA ARG A 617 -8.19 0.37 18.22
C ARG A 617 -6.70 0.50 17.93
N SER A 618 -6.04 1.41 18.62
CA SER A 618 -4.58 1.45 18.67
C SER A 618 -4.03 0.17 19.29
N MET A 619 -2.95 -0.34 18.70
CA MET A 619 -2.23 -1.54 19.13
C MET A 619 -0.87 -1.14 19.71
N PHE A 620 -0.05 -2.12 20.08
CA PHE A 620 1.21 -1.87 20.77
C PHE A 620 2.21 -1.04 19.95
N GLY A 621 2.16 -1.10 18.62
CA GLY A 621 2.96 -0.26 17.72
C GLY A 621 2.68 1.25 17.83
N SER A 622 1.60 1.64 18.49
CA SER A 622 1.19 3.04 18.67
C SER A 622 1.50 3.64 20.03
N PHE A 623 2.12 2.89 20.96
CA PHE A 623 2.53 3.49 22.23
C PHE A 623 3.81 4.34 22.04
N PRO A 624 3.95 5.49 22.73
CA PRO A 624 4.98 6.49 22.42
C PRO A 624 6.41 5.96 22.29
N LYS A 625 6.87 5.12 23.23
CA LYS A 625 8.22 4.53 23.17
C LYS A 625 8.42 3.55 22.02
N THR A 626 7.34 2.92 21.57
CA THR A 626 7.36 2.03 20.41
C THR A 626 7.31 2.85 19.12
N VAL A 627 6.61 3.99 19.11
CA VAL A 627 6.57 4.93 17.98
C VAL A 627 7.98 5.42 17.62
N ALA A 628 8.85 5.64 18.61
CA ALA A 628 10.24 6.02 18.40
C ALA A 628 11.02 5.07 17.45
N GLN A 629 10.70 3.77 17.46
CA GLN A 629 11.34 2.76 16.60
C GLN A 629 10.53 2.39 15.34
N THR A 630 9.23 2.71 15.28
CA THR A 630 8.34 2.29 14.17
C THR A 630 7.99 3.39 13.17
N CYS A 631 8.28 4.64 13.50
CA CYS A 631 7.84 5.79 12.73
C CYS A 631 9.01 6.73 12.42
N ILE A 632 8.88 7.45 11.30
CA ILE A 632 9.89 8.35 10.79
C ILE A 632 9.42 9.81 10.91
N THR A 633 10.28 10.68 11.41
CA THR A 633 10.14 12.13 11.21
C THR A 633 11.05 12.54 10.06
N PHE A 634 10.45 13.04 8.99
CA PHE A 634 11.17 13.58 7.84
C PHE A 634 11.52 15.05 8.08
N MET A 635 12.76 15.43 7.75
CA MET A 635 13.28 16.80 7.86
C MET A 635 14.15 17.13 6.64
N SER A 636 14.45 18.40 6.41
CA SER A 636 15.48 18.77 5.43
C SER A 636 16.86 18.30 5.89
N SER A 637 17.76 18.02 4.94
CA SER A 637 19.16 17.72 5.24
C SER A 637 19.80 18.85 6.07
N ALA A 638 19.50 20.10 5.74
CA ALA A 638 20.03 21.27 6.47
C ALA A 638 19.64 21.30 7.96
N ALA A 639 18.41 20.90 8.29
CA ALA A 639 17.98 20.85 9.68
C ALA A 639 18.65 19.71 10.47
N ILE A 640 18.87 18.57 9.83
CA ILE A 640 19.59 17.42 10.43
C ILE A 640 21.06 17.78 10.64
N ASP A 641 21.70 18.44 9.67
CA ASP A 641 23.08 18.91 9.79
C ASP A 641 23.26 19.92 10.93
N LYS A 642 22.25 20.76 11.17
CA LYS A 642 22.19 21.66 12.33
C LYS A 642 21.87 20.95 13.65
N GLY A 643 21.55 19.66 13.61
CA GLY A 643 21.21 18.85 14.78
C GLY A 643 19.91 19.26 15.45
N VAL A 644 18.92 19.72 14.68
CA VAL A 644 17.61 20.13 15.21
C VAL A 644 16.94 18.98 15.97
N ASP A 645 17.03 17.75 15.45
CA ASP A 645 16.60 16.51 16.13
C ASP A 645 17.16 16.41 17.56
N ARG A 646 18.48 16.59 17.71
CA ARG A 646 19.17 16.53 19.01
C ARG A 646 18.82 17.71 19.90
N GLN A 647 18.63 18.90 19.34
CA GLN A 647 18.24 20.10 20.08
C GLN A 647 16.82 19.99 20.65
N LEU A 648 15.91 19.37 19.90
CA LEU A 648 14.52 19.18 20.31
C LEU A 648 14.31 17.92 21.16
N GLY A 649 15.26 16.98 21.12
CA GLY A 649 15.17 15.70 21.83
C GLY A 649 14.15 14.76 21.20
N LEU A 650 14.08 14.74 19.86
CA LEU A 650 13.17 13.84 19.14
C LEU A 650 13.64 12.39 19.28
N GLU A 651 12.71 11.48 19.52
CA GLU A 651 12.97 10.05 19.71
C GLU A 651 12.68 9.21 18.47
N LYS A 652 11.80 9.67 17.56
CA LYS A 652 11.56 8.99 16.27
C LYS A 652 12.80 8.84 15.43
N VAL A 653 12.77 7.86 14.53
CA VAL A 653 13.77 7.73 13.47
C VAL A 653 13.74 8.98 12.60
N ILE A 654 14.87 9.66 12.45
CA ILE A 654 14.98 10.88 11.63
C ILE A 654 15.53 10.53 10.26
N LYS A 655 14.88 11.02 9.21
CA LYS A 655 15.31 10.85 7.81
C LYS A 655 15.28 12.17 7.05
N ALA A 656 16.29 12.38 6.22
CA ALA A 656 16.36 13.53 5.33
C ALA A 656 15.48 13.29 4.10
N VAL A 657 14.78 14.31 3.62
CA VAL A 657 14.25 14.30 2.25
C VAL A 657 15.36 14.62 1.24
N HIS A 658 15.33 14.00 0.06
CA HIS A 658 16.36 14.22 -0.96
C HIS A 658 15.93 13.81 -2.39
N ASN A 659 16.75 14.18 -3.38
CA ASN A 659 16.58 13.91 -4.81
C ASN A 659 15.29 14.51 -5.40
N ILE A 660 14.88 15.69 -4.96
CA ILE A 660 13.58 16.28 -5.31
C ILE A 660 13.67 17.15 -6.57
N ARG A 661 14.66 18.04 -6.64
CA ARG A 661 14.65 19.14 -7.65
C ARG A 661 14.76 18.68 -9.10
N LYS A 662 15.25 17.45 -9.30
CA LYS A 662 15.38 16.80 -10.61
C LYS A 662 14.16 15.98 -11.02
N VAL A 663 13.21 15.74 -10.12
CA VAL A 663 11.99 15.01 -10.43
C VAL A 663 11.17 15.78 -11.46
N ARG A 664 10.63 15.05 -12.42
CA ARG A 664 9.78 15.53 -13.51
C ARG A 664 8.56 14.64 -13.64
N LYS A 665 7.60 15.07 -14.45
CA LYS A 665 6.37 14.32 -14.73
C LYS A 665 6.67 12.88 -15.20
N GLN A 666 7.73 12.70 -15.99
CA GLN A 666 8.17 11.39 -16.48
C GLN A 666 8.58 10.39 -15.37
N ASP A 667 8.92 10.87 -14.17
CA ASP A 667 9.33 10.02 -13.06
C ASP A 667 8.14 9.46 -12.26
N MET A 668 6.92 9.98 -12.52
CA MET A 668 5.69 9.56 -11.86
C MET A 668 5.21 8.20 -12.40
N LYS A 669 5.29 7.18 -11.55
CA LYS A 669 5.03 5.79 -11.92
C LYS A 669 3.61 5.59 -12.41
N PHE A 670 3.49 5.03 -13.62
CA PHE A 670 2.31 4.85 -14.46
C PHE A 670 1.48 6.10 -14.70
N ASN A 671 1.97 7.28 -14.33
CA ASN A 671 1.23 8.53 -14.34
C ASN A 671 2.10 9.68 -14.88
N SER A 672 2.83 9.39 -15.94
CA SER A 672 3.78 10.29 -16.57
C SER A 672 3.27 10.93 -17.87
N TYR A 673 2.00 10.71 -18.22
CA TYR A 673 1.42 11.31 -19.43
C TYR A 673 1.35 12.84 -19.30
N CYS A 674 1.82 13.55 -20.32
CA CYS A 674 1.98 15.00 -20.33
C CYS A 674 1.33 15.55 -21.61
N PRO A 675 -0.02 15.62 -21.67
CA PRO A 675 -0.76 16.06 -22.86
C PRO A 675 -0.61 17.55 -23.13
N GLN A 676 -0.83 17.97 -24.37
CA GLN A 676 -1.15 19.37 -24.68
C GLN A 676 -2.56 19.67 -24.17
N MET A 677 -2.66 20.55 -23.18
CA MET A 677 -3.93 20.91 -22.54
C MET A 677 -4.50 22.20 -23.12
N GLU A 678 -5.81 22.21 -23.35
CA GLU A 678 -6.58 23.41 -23.69
C GLU A 678 -7.83 23.49 -22.82
N VAL A 679 -8.21 24.70 -22.40
CA VAL A 679 -9.45 24.97 -21.66
C VAL A 679 -10.09 26.19 -22.29
N ASN A 680 -11.33 26.03 -22.73
CA ASN A 680 -12.09 27.14 -23.31
C ASN A 680 -12.43 28.17 -22.22
N PRO A 681 -12.10 29.46 -22.40
CA PRO A 681 -12.30 30.48 -21.36
C PRO A 681 -13.77 30.84 -21.12
N GLU A 682 -14.67 30.48 -22.03
CA GLU A 682 -16.11 30.79 -21.93
C GLU A 682 -16.95 29.55 -21.59
N THR A 683 -16.66 28.40 -22.22
CA THR A 683 -17.43 27.16 -22.01
C THR A 683 -16.82 26.23 -20.96
N TYR A 684 -15.57 26.48 -20.56
CA TYR A 684 -14.76 25.63 -19.66
C TYR A 684 -14.50 24.21 -20.18
N GLU A 685 -14.87 23.92 -21.42
CA GLU A 685 -14.55 22.65 -22.09
C GLU A 685 -13.04 22.41 -22.07
N VAL A 686 -12.66 21.22 -21.61
CA VAL A 686 -11.26 20.79 -21.47
C VAL A 686 -10.90 19.85 -22.59
N TYR A 687 -9.75 20.08 -23.22
CA TYR A 687 -9.19 19.22 -24.25
C TYR A 687 -7.79 18.76 -23.86
N ALA A 688 -7.47 17.48 -24.14
CA ALA A 688 -6.10 16.96 -24.12
C ALA A 688 -5.75 16.42 -25.51
N ASP A 689 -4.64 16.89 -26.08
CA ASP A 689 -4.22 16.56 -27.45
C ASP A 689 -5.33 16.76 -28.50
N GLY A 690 -6.18 17.77 -28.28
CA GLY A 690 -7.33 18.10 -29.13
C GLY A 690 -8.60 17.26 -28.89
N GLU A 691 -8.59 16.30 -27.96
CA GLU A 691 -9.76 15.49 -27.61
C GLU A 691 -10.52 16.08 -26.42
N LEU A 692 -11.84 16.27 -26.56
CA LEU A 692 -12.71 16.77 -25.49
C LEU A 692 -12.78 15.75 -24.34
N LEU A 693 -12.50 16.21 -23.13
CA LEU A 693 -12.55 15.40 -21.92
C LEU A 693 -13.84 15.68 -21.16
N THR A 694 -14.81 14.78 -21.27
CA THR A 694 -16.07 14.87 -20.52
C THR A 694 -16.58 13.49 -20.14
N CYS A 695 -17.21 13.39 -18.97
CA CYS A 695 -17.81 12.16 -18.48
C CYS A 695 -19.09 12.46 -17.70
N GLU A 696 -19.98 11.47 -17.61
CA GLU A 696 -21.25 11.63 -16.90
C GLU A 696 -21.03 11.52 -15.37
N PRO A 697 -21.78 12.25 -14.54
CA PRO A 697 -21.75 12.07 -13.09
C PRO A 697 -22.26 10.67 -12.71
N ALA A 698 -21.61 10.05 -11.73
CA ALA A 698 -22.12 8.80 -11.15
C ALA A 698 -23.28 9.07 -10.18
N ASP A 699 -24.33 8.24 -10.23
CA ASP A 699 -25.48 8.23 -9.33
C ASP A 699 -25.23 7.35 -8.08
N TYR A 700 -24.40 6.32 -8.22
CA TYR A 700 -23.97 5.42 -7.16
C TYR A 700 -22.46 5.17 -7.22
N LEU A 701 -21.85 4.96 -6.05
CA LEU A 701 -20.45 4.53 -5.93
C LEU A 701 -20.34 3.25 -5.09
N PRO A 702 -19.41 2.33 -5.43
CA PRO A 702 -19.02 1.26 -4.53
C PRO A 702 -18.31 1.85 -3.29
N MET A 703 -17.94 0.98 -2.34
CA MET A 703 -17.15 1.39 -1.17
C MET A 703 -17.82 2.47 -0.28
N ALA A 704 -19.15 2.61 -0.34
CA ALA A 704 -19.92 3.62 0.40
C ALA A 704 -21.00 2.98 1.29
N GLN A 705 -22.27 3.04 0.88
CA GLN A 705 -23.46 2.64 1.67
C GLN A 705 -23.39 1.22 2.26
N ARG A 706 -22.62 0.30 1.65
CA ARG A 706 -22.46 -1.06 2.14
C ARG A 706 -21.67 -1.16 3.44
N TYR A 707 -20.72 -0.25 3.68
CA TYR A 707 -19.67 -0.43 4.70
C TYR A 707 -19.76 0.54 5.87
N PHE A 708 -20.35 1.71 5.67
CA PHE A 708 -20.39 2.76 6.67
C PHE A 708 -21.75 2.81 7.36
N LEU A 709 -21.70 3.01 8.68
CA LEU A 709 -22.91 3.19 9.48
C LEU A 709 -23.53 4.58 9.24
N PHE A 710 -22.68 5.56 8.90
CA PHE A 710 -23.01 6.95 8.60
C PHE A 710 -22.23 7.42 7.39
#